data_AF-A0A0W0VV42-F1
#
_entry.id   AF-A0A0W0VV42-F1
#
_cell.length_a   1.000
_cell.length_b   1.000
_cell.length_c   1.000
_cell.angle_alpha   90.00
_cell.angle_beta   90.00
_cell.angle_gamma   90.00
#
_symmetry.space_group_name_H-M   'P 1'
#
loop_
_entity.id
_entity.type
_entity.pdbx_description
1 polymer ?
#
loop_
_entity_poly.entity_id
_entity_poly.type
_entity_poly.pdbx_seq_one_letter_code
_entity_poly.pdbx_strand_id
1 'polypeptide(L)'
;MAENTFFLIEGDAKTVYTAFGRSDLVASEAKRSLIRIDVDRTRFFGTLVECLHHRRVWLSRQSSNRNYAQGNMSAGNLFSLFGALPLPFFKGRDTSSEEAKVDVVSNTESICFAYVDENQDLHGLLLHYRKDDPTKWILGLSKNPHLEPGKVDIKVLTSFDPRPFCQSSCRIASGEATKGQFINAMASPRLAKFIQHIITPAGQIHPSAKIIKWFLQNAVSESNFVVNDELLAFFDEHMPEILASHGLRLLLDHEMQPSLAQMQRCLDPESELYGLLSAFTPTDNVRTNKAQLATLLFLDKHGLNERQEAIRGDNVLVEKLHDLPSECGESVAPFLREPSKTKVLRFLMANDHCSDLVLQFGQINDPQIWQKFAVLTQWSWQFPADAYRHAVLCKLLLNAPSISEQMLHSVYNYLDPNNLSAVVASVFEPFPLANYISTKPEECLELLTQANEFFLEILPKYQQTARLMDQSLSPQLKSALTDCYVKNPSDVLLPSLHYCHNADQIKAGYILHELGFVNLPVYLLNPAVVSAVNLLKSFNLTHCIKNVLEEELLLVGIGEIHKIENETFKKASLILLSQQALNAEEFRQLLAAFRAYPQLAYLTTLAHEKNCSAQQIKELVFSPNRHHAARALVALNVKFEFNQLKPFTCQFLLMIADLVTTEQSKDLLADYLKSVLPEILRFLNDEISWEAVEKVVLEQHALFVEEDEATVQQATRLILQQLNAYRIAQRHQIPVEKQMTKSKQHTRELGLVIELVSAKLKEKTVPEAQKQSLYDQVFSFFSSLDADKELASSPIPQAIEALISCHLQSPETPLVSFDALLHDSTLANAILALEKQELPAQSLLTLEEPLRNAVSAALVKLSQVSPNDRQAFNLAMQNDSDGHDFRFLLTRMNAAHQPPPQLVTFLYQGIWSRRIRPEDEVIEKDFSKQRVKMQAFDLDERLIMINRLRALGFDNQVVAFMMKNDEKSRQFYKAVLRVEAECQTIRSRLSVEASEKYEQLKPCEPRYRRDLYTALYEAFNPGEPMEPEKALNELTRKIHQAAKHITDIVEIDRHPEVRIAMMVIVNLLTLVFTVTIANWVHQKNTGDFLFFYRPASSEALNGLNKQVLEETATAIMTPAGG
;
A
#
# COMPACT_ATOMS: atom_id res chain seq x y z
N MET A 1 46.99 -3.85 -49.62
CA MET A 1 45.81 -4.22 -48.83
C MET A 1 45.72 -3.20 -47.73
N ALA A 2 44.62 -2.43 -47.64
CA ALA A 2 44.42 -1.54 -46.50
C ALA A 2 44.15 -2.43 -45.28
N GLU A 3 44.90 -2.26 -44.19
CA GLU A 3 44.63 -2.97 -42.94
C GLU A 3 43.22 -2.61 -42.45
N ASN A 4 42.36 -3.62 -42.25
CA ASN A 4 41.03 -3.42 -41.69
C ASN A 4 41.19 -2.91 -40.25
N THR A 5 41.03 -1.61 -40.08
CA THR A 5 41.20 -0.97 -38.78
C THR A 5 39.87 -1.03 -38.03
N PHE A 6 39.79 -1.86 -37.01
CA PHE A 6 38.67 -1.87 -36.06
C PHE A 6 38.94 -0.90 -34.92
N PHE A 7 37.87 -0.35 -34.35
CA PHE A 7 37.93 0.56 -33.21
C PHE A 7 37.14 -0.02 -32.05
N LEU A 8 37.77 -0.08 -30.87
CA LEU A 8 37.15 -0.60 -29.66
C LEU A 8 37.04 0.52 -28.63
N ILE A 9 35.81 0.84 -28.26
CA ILE A 9 35.45 1.72 -27.16
C ILE A 9 35.39 0.85 -25.89
N GLU A 10 36.05 1.26 -24.82
CA GLU A 10 36.05 0.54 -23.54
C GLU A 10 35.84 1.49 -22.37
N GLY A 11 35.04 1.07 -21.39
CA GLY A 11 34.88 1.79 -20.13
C GLY A 11 33.61 1.38 -19.40
N ASP A 12 33.39 1.94 -18.21
CA ASP A 12 32.10 1.78 -17.55
C ASP A 12 30.99 2.56 -18.25
N ALA A 13 29.74 2.19 -18.02
CA ALA A 13 28.59 2.81 -18.68
C ALA A 13 28.51 4.32 -18.44
N LYS A 14 28.78 4.79 -17.22
CA LYS A 14 28.74 6.23 -16.91
C LYS A 14 29.74 6.99 -17.77
N THR A 15 30.96 6.49 -17.87
CA THR A 15 32.05 7.10 -18.65
C THR A 15 31.73 7.08 -20.15
N VAL A 16 31.33 5.92 -20.69
CA VAL A 16 31.09 5.75 -22.12
C VAL A 16 29.89 6.59 -22.57
N TYR A 17 28.72 6.47 -21.92
CA TYR A 17 27.54 7.24 -22.34
C TYR A 17 27.76 8.75 -22.24
N THR A 18 28.42 9.23 -21.17
CA THR A 18 28.73 10.66 -21.02
C THR A 18 29.67 11.14 -22.13
N ALA A 19 30.68 10.35 -22.50
CA ALA A 19 31.60 10.74 -23.55
C ALA A 19 30.97 10.88 -24.93
N PHE A 20 29.84 10.21 -25.19
CA PHE A 20 29.07 10.33 -26.42
C PHE A 20 27.85 11.27 -26.27
N GLY A 21 27.75 12.04 -25.19
CA GLY A 21 26.66 12.99 -24.96
C GLY A 21 25.31 12.32 -24.69
N ARG A 22 25.32 11.11 -24.13
CA ARG A 22 24.15 10.27 -23.84
C ARG A 22 23.94 10.00 -22.35
N SER A 23 24.24 10.99 -21.50
CA SER A 23 24.09 10.85 -20.05
C SER A 23 22.64 10.57 -19.61
N ASP A 24 21.65 10.81 -20.48
CA ASP A 24 20.25 10.43 -20.29
C ASP A 24 20.05 8.91 -20.14
N LEU A 25 20.88 8.09 -20.79
CA LEU A 25 20.79 6.62 -20.71
C LEU A 25 21.35 6.03 -19.40
N VAL A 26 22.04 6.84 -18.59
CA VAL A 26 22.59 6.43 -17.28
C VAL A 26 21.92 7.11 -16.09
N ALA A 27 21.02 8.07 -16.33
CA ALA A 27 20.25 8.79 -15.31
C ALA A 27 18.73 8.54 -15.44
N SER A 28 18.34 7.44 -16.08
CA SER A 28 16.95 7.06 -16.29
C SER A 28 16.38 6.39 -15.04
N GLU A 29 15.52 7.09 -14.31
CA GLU A 29 14.73 6.51 -13.21
C GLU A 29 13.55 5.72 -13.77
N ALA A 30 13.69 4.40 -13.84
CA ALA A 30 12.60 3.53 -14.23
C ALA A 30 11.85 2.97 -13.02
N LYS A 31 10.53 2.85 -13.17
CA LYS A 31 9.71 2.07 -12.23
C LYS A 31 10.08 0.60 -12.35
N ARG A 32 10.11 -0.12 -11.22
CA ARG A 32 10.41 -1.58 -11.19
C ARG A 32 9.41 -2.42 -12.01
N SER A 33 8.19 -1.94 -12.18
CA SER A 33 7.20 -2.55 -13.08
C SER A 33 7.63 -2.55 -14.54
N LEU A 34 8.37 -1.53 -14.98
CA LEU A 34 8.92 -1.47 -16.33
C LEU A 34 10.00 -2.55 -16.53
N ILE A 35 10.89 -2.72 -15.55
CA ILE A 35 11.89 -3.80 -15.55
C ILE A 35 11.20 -5.16 -15.69
N ARG A 36 10.13 -5.42 -14.93
CA ARG A 36 9.38 -6.69 -15.02
C ARG A 36 8.80 -6.94 -16.42
N ILE A 37 8.23 -5.93 -17.04
CA ILE A 37 7.70 -6.02 -18.42
C ILE A 37 8.84 -6.28 -19.42
N ASP A 38 9.97 -5.58 -19.26
CA ASP A 38 11.10 -5.69 -20.18
C ASP A 38 11.87 -6.99 -20.03
N VAL A 39 11.93 -7.60 -18.82
CA VAL A 39 12.48 -8.96 -18.65
C VAL A 39 11.72 -9.95 -19.54
N ASP A 40 10.39 -9.98 -19.48
CA ASP A 40 9.58 -10.93 -20.28
C ASP A 40 9.69 -10.68 -21.80
N ARG A 41 10.05 -9.45 -22.22
CA ARG A 41 10.23 -9.07 -23.63
C ARG A 41 11.67 -9.22 -24.13
N THR A 42 12.63 -9.40 -23.23
CA THR A 42 14.04 -9.48 -23.58
C THR A 42 14.33 -10.80 -24.28
N ARG A 43 14.92 -10.73 -25.48
CA ARG A 43 15.44 -11.91 -26.17
C ARG A 43 16.66 -12.45 -25.42
N PHE A 44 16.76 -13.76 -25.32
CA PHE A 44 17.72 -14.48 -24.52
C PHE A 44 18.36 -15.60 -25.34
N PHE A 45 19.68 -15.72 -25.23
CA PHE A 45 20.47 -16.80 -25.79
C PHE A 45 21.04 -17.64 -24.63
N GLY A 46 20.53 -18.86 -24.47
CA GLY A 46 20.98 -19.77 -23.42
C GLY A 46 19.94 -20.83 -23.10
N THR A 47 20.28 -21.67 -22.14
CA THR A 47 19.46 -22.74 -21.58
C THR A 47 18.38 -22.18 -20.65
N LEU A 48 17.42 -23.04 -20.28
CA LEU A 48 16.40 -22.70 -19.29
C LEU A 48 17.02 -22.26 -17.95
N VAL A 49 18.07 -22.94 -17.50
CA VAL A 49 18.74 -22.64 -16.21
C VAL A 49 19.34 -21.22 -16.23
N GLU A 50 20.03 -20.88 -17.31
CA GLU A 50 20.63 -19.55 -17.50
C GLU A 50 19.56 -18.46 -17.63
N CYS A 51 18.45 -18.75 -18.32
CA CYS A 51 17.30 -17.84 -18.44
C CYS A 51 16.69 -17.53 -17.07
N LEU A 52 16.45 -18.57 -16.25
CA LEU A 52 15.93 -18.41 -14.90
C LEU A 52 16.89 -17.64 -14.00
N HIS A 53 18.21 -17.84 -14.16
CA HIS A 53 19.22 -17.04 -13.45
C HIS A 53 19.17 -15.57 -13.86
N HIS A 54 19.15 -15.27 -15.16
CA HIS A 54 19.02 -13.91 -15.68
C HIS A 54 17.78 -13.20 -15.11
N ARG A 55 16.62 -13.87 -15.16
CA ARG A 55 15.36 -13.37 -14.59
C ARG A 55 15.50 -13.10 -13.09
N ARG A 56 16.07 -14.05 -12.34
CA ARG A 56 16.26 -13.94 -10.89
C ARG A 56 17.11 -12.72 -10.55
N VAL A 57 18.23 -12.52 -11.24
CA VAL A 57 19.14 -11.38 -10.96
C VAL A 57 18.45 -10.05 -11.29
N TRP A 58 17.83 -9.92 -12.47
CA TRP A 58 17.13 -8.67 -12.86
C TRP A 58 15.94 -8.31 -11.97
N LEU A 59 15.24 -9.32 -11.45
CA LEU A 59 14.12 -9.10 -10.53
C LEU A 59 14.58 -8.95 -9.06
N SER A 60 15.84 -9.25 -8.74
CA SER A 60 16.41 -9.18 -7.38
C SER A 60 16.71 -7.75 -6.91
N ARG A 61 17.04 -7.61 -5.61
CA ARG A 61 17.51 -6.35 -4.98
C ARG A 61 18.82 -5.80 -5.56
N GLN A 62 19.59 -6.61 -6.28
CA GLN A 62 20.91 -6.23 -6.82
C GLN A 62 20.81 -5.36 -8.09
N SER A 63 19.61 -5.26 -8.70
CA SER A 63 19.39 -4.52 -9.94
C SER A 63 19.06 -3.06 -9.69
N SER A 64 19.79 -2.15 -10.33
CA SER A 64 19.65 -0.70 -10.18
C SER A 64 18.48 -0.16 -11.01
N ASN A 65 17.34 0.10 -10.38
CA ASN A 65 16.15 0.71 -11.00
C ASN A 65 16.36 2.21 -11.35
N ARG A 66 17.09 2.93 -10.51
CA ARG A 66 17.40 4.37 -10.67
C ARG A 66 18.24 4.70 -11.90
N ASN A 67 18.88 3.70 -12.50
CA ASN A 67 19.74 3.86 -13.66
C ASN A 67 19.37 2.91 -14.80
N TYR A 68 18.12 2.42 -14.80
CA TYR A 68 17.63 1.51 -15.82
C TYR A 68 17.08 2.28 -17.02
N ALA A 69 17.59 1.98 -18.20
CA ALA A 69 17.01 2.36 -19.47
C ALA A 69 16.56 1.11 -20.24
N GLN A 70 15.52 1.26 -21.05
CA GLN A 70 15.06 0.18 -21.91
C GLN A 70 16.21 -0.24 -22.85
N GLY A 71 16.48 -1.54 -22.92
CA GLY A 71 17.58 -2.10 -23.69
C GLY A 71 18.86 -2.37 -22.90
N ASN A 72 18.98 -1.98 -21.62
CA ASN A 72 20.13 -2.36 -20.78
C ASN A 72 20.35 -3.89 -20.76
N MET A 73 19.28 -4.67 -20.58
CA MET A 73 19.32 -6.13 -20.47
C MET A 73 19.97 -6.81 -21.68
N SER A 74 19.73 -6.28 -22.87
CA SER A 74 20.16 -6.85 -24.14
C SER A 74 21.29 -6.07 -24.82
N ALA A 75 21.84 -5.06 -24.14
CA ALA A 75 22.72 -4.04 -24.72
C ALA A 75 22.12 -3.27 -25.91
N GLY A 76 20.79 -3.35 -26.09
CA GLY A 76 20.06 -2.70 -27.17
C GLY A 76 20.08 -1.18 -27.11
N ASN A 77 20.48 -0.57 -25.99
CA ASN A 77 20.67 0.87 -25.86
C ASN A 77 22.03 1.36 -26.41
N LEU A 78 23.01 0.47 -26.65
CA LEU A 78 24.35 0.85 -27.11
C LEU A 78 24.39 1.45 -28.52
N PHE A 79 23.42 1.12 -29.40
CA PHE A 79 23.40 1.73 -30.74
C PHE A 79 23.17 3.25 -30.66
N SER A 80 22.52 3.72 -29.59
CA SER A 80 22.18 5.14 -29.39
C SER A 80 23.40 6.02 -29.12
N LEU A 81 24.58 5.45 -28.86
CA LEU A 81 25.85 6.19 -28.77
C LEU A 81 26.11 7.04 -30.02
N PHE A 82 25.61 6.61 -31.18
CA PHE A 82 25.82 7.30 -32.46
C PHE A 82 24.56 8.05 -32.95
N GLY A 83 23.55 8.22 -32.09
CA GLY A 83 22.25 8.81 -32.44
C GLY A 83 21.16 7.78 -32.75
N ALA A 84 19.96 8.27 -33.08
CA ALA A 84 18.83 7.42 -33.46
C ALA A 84 19.12 6.58 -34.72
N LEU A 85 19.91 7.14 -35.63
CA LEU A 85 20.49 6.46 -36.79
C LEU A 85 21.99 6.81 -36.85
N PRO A 86 22.90 5.83 -36.91
CA PRO A 86 24.34 6.10 -36.94
C PRO A 86 24.71 6.90 -38.19
N LEU A 87 25.29 8.09 -38.04
CA LEU A 87 25.71 8.93 -39.18
C LEU A 87 26.59 8.21 -40.22
N PRO A 88 27.51 7.30 -39.85
CA PRO A 88 28.29 6.53 -40.83
C PRO A 88 27.44 5.61 -41.72
N PHE A 89 26.20 5.30 -41.32
CA PHE A 89 25.33 4.41 -42.06
C PHE A 89 24.69 5.10 -43.26
N PHE A 90 24.68 6.43 -43.35
CA PHE A 90 24.18 7.15 -44.53
C PHE A 90 25.15 6.99 -45.72
N LYS A 91 24.59 6.93 -46.94
CA LYS A 91 25.37 6.81 -48.19
C LYS A 91 25.84 8.16 -48.75
N GLY A 92 25.24 9.27 -48.30
CA GLY A 92 25.51 10.62 -48.79
C GLY A 92 25.62 11.66 -47.67
N ARG A 93 25.91 12.91 -48.03
CA ARG A 93 26.03 14.03 -47.07
C ARG A 93 24.69 14.57 -46.58
N ASP A 94 23.60 14.29 -47.31
CA ASP A 94 22.25 14.64 -46.86
C ASP A 94 21.72 13.57 -45.92
N THR A 95 21.86 13.82 -44.63
CA THR A 95 21.36 12.98 -43.54
C THR A 95 20.01 13.47 -43.00
N SER A 96 19.46 14.53 -43.60
CA SER A 96 18.28 15.24 -43.12
C SER A 96 16.99 14.88 -43.85
N SER A 97 17.09 14.41 -45.10
CA SER A 97 15.93 13.98 -45.88
C SER A 97 15.28 12.69 -45.36
N GLU A 98 13.96 12.63 -45.41
CA GLU A 98 13.20 11.44 -45.00
C GLU A 98 13.52 10.22 -45.86
N GLU A 99 13.79 10.40 -47.16
CA GLU A 99 14.22 9.32 -48.06
C GLU A 99 15.52 8.66 -47.60
N ALA A 100 16.50 9.46 -47.15
CA ALA A 100 17.77 8.95 -46.63
C ALA A 100 17.58 8.19 -45.30
N LYS A 101 16.68 8.64 -44.43
CA LYS A 101 16.34 7.92 -43.18
C LYS A 101 15.63 6.61 -43.48
N VAL A 102 14.67 6.61 -44.41
CA VAL A 102 13.95 5.41 -44.85
C VAL A 102 14.93 4.38 -45.44
N ASP A 103 15.89 4.79 -46.29
CA ASP A 103 16.95 3.90 -46.80
C ASP A 103 17.75 3.24 -45.69
N VAL A 104 18.18 4.01 -44.67
CA VAL A 104 18.93 3.44 -43.54
C VAL A 104 18.06 2.45 -42.77
N VAL A 105 16.83 2.81 -42.42
CA VAL A 105 15.93 1.95 -41.63
C VAL A 105 15.59 0.66 -42.39
N SER A 106 15.27 0.74 -43.68
CA SER A 106 14.92 -0.45 -44.49
C SER A 106 16.09 -1.41 -44.69
N ASN A 107 17.31 -0.87 -44.71
CA ASN A 107 18.52 -1.63 -44.99
C ASN A 107 19.35 -1.97 -43.75
N THR A 108 18.94 -1.55 -42.55
CA THR A 108 19.64 -1.88 -41.31
C THR A 108 18.98 -3.07 -40.61
N GLU A 109 19.81 -3.90 -39.99
CA GLU A 109 19.39 -5.01 -39.14
C GLU A 109 19.92 -4.78 -37.73
N SER A 110 19.07 -4.95 -36.72
CA SER A 110 19.41 -4.75 -35.31
C SER A 110 18.98 -5.96 -34.50
N ILE A 111 19.95 -6.63 -33.89
CA ILE A 111 19.77 -7.85 -33.12
C ILE A 111 20.37 -7.60 -31.75
N CYS A 112 19.53 -7.57 -30.72
CA CYS A 112 19.97 -7.45 -29.34
C CYS A 112 19.37 -8.59 -28.52
N PHE A 113 20.17 -9.14 -27.62
CA PHE A 113 19.75 -10.20 -26.71
C PHE A 113 20.63 -10.27 -25.47
N ALA A 114 20.12 -10.91 -24.43
CA ALA A 114 20.84 -11.20 -23.20
C ALA A 114 21.39 -12.63 -23.20
N TYR A 115 22.43 -12.87 -22.41
CA TYR A 115 22.93 -14.20 -22.08
C TYR A 115 23.59 -14.19 -20.69
N VAL A 116 23.94 -15.37 -20.20
CA VAL A 116 24.70 -15.56 -18.96
C VAL A 116 26.02 -16.25 -19.33
N ASP A 117 27.13 -15.79 -18.76
CA ASP A 117 28.44 -16.40 -19.02
C ASP A 117 28.76 -17.56 -18.07
N GLU A 118 29.90 -18.22 -18.27
CA GLU A 118 30.33 -19.37 -17.45
C GLU A 118 30.52 -19.00 -15.96
N ASN A 119 30.76 -17.72 -15.65
CA ASN A 119 30.90 -17.21 -14.29
C ASN A 119 29.58 -16.75 -13.68
N GLN A 120 28.45 -17.00 -14.35
CA GLN A 120 27.12 -16.55 -13.96
C GLN A 120 26.93 -15.02 -13.99
N ASP A 121 27.81 -14.28 -14.68
CA ASP A 121 27.64 -12.85 -14.93
C ASP A 121 26.59 -12.64 -16.02
N LEU A 122 25.83 -11.55 -15.91
CA LEU A 122 24.81 -11.19 -16.90
C LEU A 122 25.44 -10.38 -18.02
N HIS A 123 25.09 -10.69 -19.26
CA HIS A 123 25.56 -9.96 -20.42
C HIS A 123 24.43 -9.57 -21.36
N GLY A 124 24.62 -8.46 -22.05
CA GLY A 124 23.83 -8.05 -23.20
C GLY A 124 24.72 -7.95 -24.43
N LEU A 125 24.22 -8.36 -25.60
CA LEU A 125 24.93 -8.29 -26.88
C LEU A 125 24.07 -7.61 -27.94
N LEU A 126 24.66 -6.61 -28.60
CA LEU A 126 24.11 -5.90 -29.75
C LEU A 126 24.92 -6.24 -31.01
N LEU A 127 24.21 -6.61 -32.07
CA LEU A 127 24.71 -6.67 -33.45
C LEU A 127 23.84 -5.74 -34.31
N HIS A 128 24.44 -4.69 -34.84
CA HIS A 128 23.77 -3.68 -35.64
C HIS A 128 24.54 -3.42 -36.94
N TYR A 129 23.94 -3.67 -38.11
CA TYR A 129 24.67 -3.60 -39.39
C TYR A 129 23.76 -3.27 -40.58
N ARG A 130 24.36 -2.76 -41.67
CA ARG A 130 23.67 -2.59 -42.95
C ARG A 130 23.72 -3.86 -43.80
N LYS A 131 22.56 -4.29 -44.31
CA LYS A 131 22.39 -5.47 -45.17
C LYS A 131 22.96 -5.25 -46.58
N ASP A 132 22.82 -4.02 -47.09
CA ASP A 132 23.25 -3.62 -48.43
C ASP A 132 24.70 -3.10 -48.47
N ASP A 133 25.27 -2.75 -47.32
CA ASP A 133 26.66 -2.35 -47.15
C ASP A 133 27.25 -3.01 -45.88
N PRO A 134 27.68 -4.28 -45.98
CA PRO A 134 28.12 -5.07 -44.83
C PRO A 134 29.44 -4.57 -44.22
N THR A 135 30.07 -3.53 -44.79
CA THR A 135 31.24 -2.86 -44.20
C THR A 135 30.84 -1.94 -43.03
N LYS A 136 29.55 -1.62 -42.87
CA LYS A 136 29.05 -0.68 -41.86
C LYS A 136 28.32 -1.42 -40.75
N TRP A 137 28.95 -1.51 -39.58
CA TRP A 137 28.42 -2.28 -38.46
C TRP A 137 28.93 -1.80 -37.09
N ILE A 138 28.20 -2.18 -36.05
CA ILE A 138 28.46 -1.94 -34.62
C ILE A 138 28.19 -3.25 -33.87
N LEU A 139 29.14 -3.67 -33.04
CA LEU A 139 28.98 -4.73 -32.06
C LEU A 139 29.08 -4.12 -30.67
N GLY A 140 28.07 -4.31 -29.82
CA GLY A 140 28.03 -3.79 -28.47
C GLY A 140 27.94 -4.92 -27.45
N LEU A 141 28.70 -4.82 -26.37
CA LEU A 141 28.69 -5.75 -25.25
C LEU A 141 28.53 -4.95 -23.96
N SER A 142 27.61 -5.38 -23.10
CA SER A 142 27.47 -4.88 -21.74
C SER A 142 27.58 -6.02 -20.75
N LYS A 143 28.49 -5.92 -19.78
CA LYS A 143 28.64 -6.88 -18.69
C LYS A 143 28.06 -6.30 -17.40
N ASN A 144 27.33 -7.16 -16.68
CA ASN A 144 26.57 -6.84 -15.48
C ASN A 144 25.66 -5.61 -15.61
N PRO A 145 24.83 -5.54 -16.67
CA PRO A 145 23.99 -4.36 -16.96
C PRO A 145 22.92 -4.06 -15.91
N HIS A 146 22.73 -4.95 -14.94
CA HIS A 146 21.86 -4.78 -13.80
C HIS A 146 22.48 -3.89 -12.70
N LEU A 147 23.80 -3.70 -12.68
CA LEU A 147 24.48 -2.88 -11.67
C LEU A 147 24.39 -1.38 -11.98
N GLU A 148 24.85 -0.56 -11.04
CA GLU A 148 24.98 0.89 -11.25
C GLU A 148 25.93 1.21 -12.41
N PRO A 149 25.72 2.32 -13.17
CA PRO A 149 26.48 2.62 -14.39
C PRO A 149 27.99 2.59 -14.25
N GLY A 150 28.55 2.95 -13.08
CA GLY A 150 30.00 2.88 -12.83
C GLY A 150 30.56 1.46 -12.65
N LYS A 151 29.69 0.44 -12.56
CA LYS A 151 30.02 -0.98 -12.41
C LYS A 151 29.60 -1.83 -13.63
N VAL A 152 28.91 -1.22 -14.59
CA VAL A 152 28.54 -1.85 -15.86
C VAL A 152 29.69 -1.67 -16.83
N ASP A 153 30.38 -2.75 -17.20
CA ASP A 153 31.46 -2.68 -18.19
C ASP A 153 30.86 -2.68 -19.61
N ILE A 154 31.24 -1.69 -20.41
CA ILE A 154 30.79 -1.50 -21.79
C ILE A 154 31.98 -1.65 -22.73
N LYS A 155 31.78 -2.47 -23.77
CA LYS A 155 32.68 -2.58 -24.90
C LYS A 155 31.90 -2.43 -26.20
N VAL A 156 32.35 -1.55 -27.09
CA VAL A 156 31.72 -1.36 -28.40
C VAL A 156 32.78 -1.42 -29.49
N LEU A 157 32.65 -2.38 -30.39
CA LEU A 157 33.53 -2.58 -31.55
C LEU A 157 32.83 -2.04 -32.81
N THR A 158 33.51 -1.17 -33.55
CA THR A 158 32.97 -0.54 -34.77
C THR A 158 33.90 -0.72 -35.97
N SER A 159 33.33 -0.71 -37.17
CA SER A 159 34.07 -0.70 -38.43
C SER A 159 34.48 0.69 -38.93
N PHE A 160 34.09 1.74 -38.20
CA PHE A 160 34.39 3.14 -38.50
C PHE A 160 34.98 3.83 -37.26
N ASP A 161 35.73 4.92 -37.46
CA ASP A 161 36.33 5.69 -36.36
C ASP A 161 35.23 6.38 -35.52
N PRO A 162 35.09 6.06 -34.22
CA PRO A 162 34.06 6.64 -33.37
C PRO A 162 34.44 8.00 -32.78
N ARG A 163 35.72 8.42 -32.87
CA ARG A 163 36.21 9.67 -32.25
C ARG A 163 35.45 10.94 -32.65
N PRO A 164 34.97 11.11 -33.91
CA PRO A 164 34.18 12.29 -34.28
C PRO A 164 32.85 12.43 -33.52
N PHE A 165 32.37 11.37 -32.88
CA PHE A 165 31.12 11.36 -32.12
C PHE A 165 31.35 11.55 -30.61
N CYS A 166 32.61 11.56 -30.16
CA CYS A 166 32.95 11.80 -28.76
C CYS A 166 32.96 13.29 -28.45
N GLN A 167 32.20 13.69 -27.42
CA GLN A 167 32.15 15.03 -26.86
C GLN A 167 33.20 15.25 -25.75
N SER A 168 33.68 14.17 -25.11
CA SER A 168 34.75 14.20 -24.10
C SER A 168 35.69 13.00 -24.21
N SER A 169 36.76 12.94 -23.39
CA SER A 169 37.75 11.87 -23.44
C SER A 169 37.14 10.49 -23.09
N CYS A 170 37.29 9.54 -24.00
CA CYS A 170 36.92 8.13 -23.82
C CYS A 170 38.09 7.25 -24.27
N ARG A 171 38.24 6.06 -23.69
CA ARG A 171 39.25 5.09 -24.11
C ARG A 171 38.80 4.42 -25.41
N ILE A 172 39.53 4.72 -26.49
CA ILE A 172 39.31 4.16 -27.83
C ILE A 172 40.62 3.58 -28.33
N ALA A 173 40.67 2.25 -28.45
CA ALA A 173 41.78 1.53 -29.07
C ALA A 173 41.48 1.33 -30.56
N SER A 174 42.53 1.27 -31.39
CA SER A 174 42.41 0.97 -32.82
C SER A 174 43.47 -0.03 -33.25
N GLY A 175 43.13 -0.93 -34.18
CA GLY A 175 44.05 -1.92 -34.76
C GLY A 175 43.53 -3.36 -34.63
N GLU A 176 44.24 -4.32 -35.24
CA GLU A 176 43.77 -5.70 -35.40
C GLU A 176 43.51 -6.43 -34.06
N ALA A 177 44.31 -6.15 -33.04
CA ALA A 177 44.18 -6.76 -31.71
C ALA A 177 42.85 -6.42 -31.01
N THR A 178 42.17 -5.34 -31.41
CA THR A 178 40.90 -4.89 -30.78
C THR A 178 39.75 -5.88 -30.99
N LYS A 179 39.71 -6.58 -32.14
CA LYS A 179 38.75 -7.65 -32.41
C LYS A 179 38.91 -8.78 -31.40
N GLY A 180 40.14 -9.23 -31.16
CA GLY A 180 40.44 -10.27 -30.17
C GLY A 180 40.08 -9.85 -28.75
N GLN A 181 40.33 -8.59 -28.38
CA GLN A 181 39.97 -8.05 -27.07
C GLN A 181 38.45 -8.02 -26.84
N PHE A 182 37.65 -7.64 -27.84
CA PHE A 182 36.19 -7.68 -27.75
C PHE A 182 35.67 -9.11 -27.57
N ILE A 183 36.17 -10.05 -28.40
CA ILE A 183 35.73 -11.44 -28.38
C ILE A 183 36.06 -12.12 -27.05
N ASN A 184 37.26 -11.88 -26.50
CA ASN A 184 37.65 -12.41 -25.20
C ASN A 184 36.75 -11.89 -24.06
N ALA A 185 36.23 -10.67 -24.17
CA ALA A 185 35.38 -10.08 -23.13
C ALA A 185 33.97 -10.69 -23.06
N MET A 186 33.52 -11.41 -24.10
CA MET A 186 32.20 -12.03 -24.13
C MET A 186 32.06 -13.18 -23.13
N ALA A 187 33.16 -13.81 -22.71
CA ALA A 187 33.14 -14.92 -21.73
C ALA A 187 32.16 -16.09 -22.05
N SER A 188 31.76 -16.22 -23.32
CA SER A 188 30.92 -17.31 -23.83
C SER A 188 31.62 -17.93 -25.05
N PRO A 189 32.18 -19.15 -24.94
CA PRO A 189 32.90 -19.78 -26.05
C PRO A 189 32.07 -19.88 -27.33
N ARG A 190 30.78 -20.22 -27.19
CA ARG A 190 29.83 -20.38 -28.30
C ARG A 190 29.57 -19.06 -29.04
N LEU A 191 29.29 -17.98 -28.31
CA LEU A 191 29.06 -16.67 -28.93
C LEU A 191 30.37 -16.06 -29.44
N ALA A 192 31.50 -16.27 -28.76
CA ALA A 192 32.81 -15.87 -29.24
C ALA A 192 33.13 -16.52 -30.60
N LYS A 193 32.90 -17.84 -30.73
CA LYS A 193 33.04 -18.59 -31.99
C LYS A 193 32.15 -17.97 -33.08
N PHE A 194 30.88 -17.70 -32.79
CA PHE A 194 29.96 -17.06 -33.72
C PHE A 194 30.45 -15.68 -34.20
N ILE A 195 30.84 -14.78 -33.29
CA ILE A 195 31.37 -13.44 -33.63
C ILE A 195 32.63 -13.54 -34.49
N GLN A 196 33.51 -14.51 -34.23
CA GLN A 196 34.70 -14.74 -35.05
C GLN A 196 34.36 -15.05 -36.52
N HIS A 197 33.28 -15.80 -36.77
CA HIS A 197 32.90 -16.24 -38.11
C HIS A 197 32.00 -15.24 -38.84
N ILE A 198 31.18 -14.47 -38.14
CA ILE A 198 30.36 -13.44 -38.80
C ILE A 198 31.19 -12.21 -39.21
N ILE A 199 32.33 -11.91 -38.57
CA ILE A 199 33.25 -10.88 -39.04
C ILE A 199 34.21 -11.53 -40.05
N THR A 200 33.94 -11.32 -41.34
CA THR A 200 34.71 -11.91 -42.44
C THR A 200 36.17 -11.43 -42.42
N PRO A 201 37.10 -12.12 -43.12
CA PRO A 201 38.48 -11.63 -43.29
C PRO A 201 38.55 -10.22 -43.92
N ALA A 202 37.54 -9.85 -44.70
CA ALA A 202 37.41 -8.51 -45.29
C ALA A 202 36.85 -7.45 -44.30
N GLY A 203 36.62 -7.81 -43.03
CA GLY A 203 36.11 -6.88 -42.01
C GLY A 203 34.61 -6.55 -42.15
N GLN A 204 33.88 -7.35 -42.92
CA GLN A 204 32.46 -7.19 -43.19
C GLN A 204 31.63 -8.13 -42.30
N ILE A 205 30.36 -7.79 -42.05
CA ILE A 205 29.41 -8.72 -41.43
C ILE A 205 28.91 -9.72 -42.49
N HIS A 206 28.96 -11.00 -42.14
CA HIS A 206 28.47 -12.09 -42.97
C HIS A 206 26.96 -11.91 -43.23
N PRO A 207 26.46 -12.05 -44.47
CA PRO A 207 25.04 -11.84 -44.78
C PRO A 207 24.10 -12.66 -43.89
N SER A 208 24.46 -13.91 -43.60
CA SER A 208 23.72 -14.83 -42.74
C SER A 208 23.79 -14.53 -41.23
N ALA A 209 24.45 -13.46 -40.78
CA ALA A 209 24.58 -13.17 -39.35
C ALA A 209 23.23 -13.07 -38.61
N LYS A 210 22.15 -12.66 -39.29
CA LYS A 210 20.80 -12.64 -38.71
C LYS A 210 20.23 -14.02 -38.33
N ILE A 211 20.88 -15.12 -38.72
CA ILE A 211 20.45 -16.49 -38.41
C ILE A 211 20.41 -16.77 -36.91
N ILE A 212 21.20 -16.03 -36.12
CA ILE A 212 21.20 -16.15 -34.66
C ILE A 212 19.81 -15.94 -34.05
N LYS A 213 18.91 -15.19 -34.72
CA LYS A 213 17.53 -14.98 -34.26
C LYS A 213 16.76 -16.28 -34.05
N TRP A 214 17.06 -17.35 -34.81
CA TRP A 214 16.41 -18.65 -34.63
C TRP A 214 16.82 -19.39 -33.36
N PHE A 215 17.91 -18.93 -32.71
CA PHE A 215 18.44 -19.49 -31.46
C PHE A 215 18.10 -18.62 -30.25
N LEU A 216 17.26 -17.60 -30.43
CA LEU A 216 16.81 -16.70 -29.38
C LEU A 216 15.38 -17.03 -28.95
N GLN A 217 15.13 -16.94 -27.65
CA GLN A 217 13.79 -17.01 -27.07
C GLN A 217 13.55 -15.80 -26.17
N ASN A 218 12.29 -15.49 -25.85
CA ASN A 218 12.04 -14.47 -24.83
C ASN A 218 12.42 -15.03 -23.45
N ALA A 219 12.97 -14.20 -22.57
CA ALA A 219 13.31 -14.57 -21.20
C ALA A 219 12.05 -14.70 -20.33
N VAL A 220 11.18 -15.67 -20.61
CA VAL A 220 9.88 -15.89 -19.94
C VAL A 220 9.97 -16.86 -18.77
N SER A 221 8.86 -17.06 -18.04
CA SER A 221 8.76 -18.07 -16.97
C SER A 221 8.97 -19.50 -17.47
N GLU A 222 9.29 -20.40 -16.55
CA GLU A 222 9.53 -21.82 -16.82
C GLU A 222 8.43 -22.50 -17.65
N SER A 223 7.15 -22.24 -17.33
CA SER A 223 6.01 -22.81 -18.06
C SER A 223 5.90 -22.39 -19.53
N ASN A 224 6.58 -21.31 -19.93
CA ASN A 224 6.48 -20.70 -21.26
C ASN A 224 7.79 -20.77 -22.05
N PHE A 225 8.88 -21.29 -21.47
CA PHE A 225 10.17 -21.41 -22.12
C PHE A 225 10.30 -22.78 -22.78
N VAL A 226 10.69 -22.82 -24.07
CA VAL A 226 10.85 -24.08 -24.80
C VAL A 226 12.28 -24.58 -24.59
N VAL A 227 12.43 -25.79 -24.05
CA VAL A 227 13.75 -26.42 -23.86
C VAL A 227 14.45 -26.56 -25.22
N ASN A 228 15.68 -26.04 -25.34
CA ASN A 228 16.39 -25.86 -26.60
C ASN A 228 17.86 -26.34 -26.57
N ASP A 229 18.22 -27.22 -25.64
CA ASP A 229 19.60 -27.71 -25.48
C ASP A 229 20.17 -28.33 -26.76
N GLU A 230 19.38 -29.16 -27.46
CA GLU A 230 19.78 -29.78 -28.74
C GLU A 230 20.01 -28.74 -29.85
N LEU A 231 19.18 -27.69 -29.90
CA LEU A 231 19.32 -26.60 -30.86
C LEU A 231 20.59 -25.79 -30.61
N LEU A 232 20.92 -25.54 -29.33
CA LEU A 232 22.14 -24.85 -28.93
C LEU A 232 23.40 -25.69 -29.16
N ALA A 233 23.33 -27.02 -28.97
CA ALA A 233 24.40 -27.94 -29.31
C ALA A 233 24.65 -27.97 -30.83
N PHE A 234 23.59 -28.06 -31.63
CA PHE A 234 23.65 -27.98 -33.09
C PHE A 234 24.29 -26.67 -33.57
N PHE A 235 23.92 -25.54 -32.96
CA PHE A 235 24.55 -24.24 -33.24
C PHE A 235 26.05 -24.28 -33.02
N ASP A 236 26.51 -24.89 -31.92
CA ASP A 236 27.93 -24.92 -31.55
C ASP A 236 28.74 -25.83 -32.48
N GLU A 237 28.21 -27.02 -32.77
CA GLU A 237 28.86 -28.04 -33.60
C GLU A 237 29.00 -27.59 -35.06
N HIS A 238 27.92 -27.07 -35.66
CA HIS A 238 27.81 -26.83 -37.11
C HIS A 238 27.82 -25.35 -37.51
N MET A 239 28.33 -24.45 -36.67
CA MET A 239 28.24 -23.02 -36.91
C MET A 239 28.80 -22.54 -38.28
N PRO A 240 29.99 -22.98 -38.74
CA PRO A 240 30.51 -22.59 -40.05
C PRO A 240 29.59 -23.04 -41.20
N GLU A 241 29.05 -24.27 -41.13
CA GLU A 241 28.14 -24.83 -42.11
C GLU A 241 26.80 -24.08 -42.13
N ILE A 242 26.27 -23.72 -40.95
CA ILE A 242 25.05 -22.93 -40.79
C ILE A 242 25.18 -21.58 -41.51
N LEU A 243 26.30 -20.88 -41.34
CA LEU A 243 26.52 -19.58 -42.00
C LEU A 243 26.69 -19.71 -43.52
N ALA A 244 27.34 -20.77 -43.98
CA ALA A 244 27.61 -21.03 -45.39
C ALA A 244 26.41 -21.59 -46.17
N SER A 245 25.40 -22.15 -45.50
CA SER A 245 24.26 -22.80 -46.15
C SER A 245 23.39 -21.83 -46.96
N HIS A 246 23.32 -22.06 -48.28
CA HIS A 246 22.43 -21.32 -49.17
C HIS A 246 20.95 -21.56 -48.85
N GLY A 247 20.57 -22.80 -48.53
CA GLY A 247 19.19 -23.15 -48.18
C GLY A 247 18.71 -22.42 -46.93
N LEU A 248 19.52 -22.41 -45.85
CA LEU A 248 19.18 -21.65 -44.64
C LEU A 248 19.13 -20.15 -44.92
N ARG A 249 20.02 -19.63 -45.77
CA ARG A 249 20.01 -18.23 -46.16
C ARG A 249 18.72 -17.84 -46.89
N LEU A 250 18.27 -18.67 -47.84
CA LEU A 250 17.02 -18.46 -48.59
C LEU A 250 15.80 -18.38 -47.66
N LEU A 251 15.71 -19.31 -46.70
CA LEU A 251 14.64 -19.32 -45.68
C LEU A 251 14.69 -18.07 -44.81
N LEU A 252 15.88 -17.67 -44.38
CA LEU A 252 16.11 -16.49 -43.55
C LEU A 252 15.79 -15.17 -44.26
N ASP A 253 15.97 -15.10 -45.58
CA ASP A 253 15.59 -13.95 -46.41
C ASP A 253 14.07 -13.81 -46.59
N HIS A 254 13.33 -14.91 -46.41
CA HIS A 254 11.87 -14.94 -46.43
C HIS A 254 11.23 -15.05 -45.03
N GLU A 255 12.02 -14.86 -43.96
CA GLU A 255 11.58 -14.91 -42.56
C GLU A 255 10.94 -16.25 -42.15
N MET A 256 11.38 -17.35 -42.76
CA MET A 256 10.90 -18.70 -42.48
C MET A 256 11.72 -19.32 -41.35
N GLN A 257 11.09 -19.92 -40.34
CA GLN A 257 11.78 -20.61 -39.26
C GLN A 257 11.70 -22.13 -39.43
N PRO A 258 12.80 -22.80 -39.85
CA PRO A 258 12.83 -24.25 -39.96
C PRO A 258 12.92 -24.92 -38.57
N SER A 259 12.46 -26.17 -38.47
CA SER A 259 12.73 -27.03 -37.31
C SER A 259 14.21 -27.46 -37.25
N LEU A 260 14.69 -27.94 -36.09
CA LEU A 260 16.06 -28.45 -35.95
C LEU A 260 16.39 -29.55 -36.98
N ALA A 261 15.50 -30.52 -37.17
CA ALA A 261 15.66 -31.59 -38.15
C ALA A 261 15.73 -31.06 -39.59
N GLN A 262 15.04 -29.97 -39.90
CA GLN A 262 15.13 -29.30 -41.20
C GLN A 262 16.42 -28.50 -41.33
N MET A 263 16.89 -27.87 -40.26
CA MET A 263 18.20 -27.21 -40.27
C MET A 263 19.31 -28.21 -40.58
N GLN A 264 19.32 -29.38 -39.91
CA GLN A 264 20.26 -30.47 -40.19
C GLN A 264 20.19 -30.93 -41.65
N ARG A 265 18.98 -31.16 -42.17
CA ARG A 265 18.76 -31.56 -43.57
C ARG A 265 19.09 -30.48 -44.60
N CYS A 266 19.16 -29.21 -44.22
CA CYS A 266 19.65 -28.12 -45.07
C CYS A 266 21.19 -28.03 -45.11
N LEU A 267 21.88 -28.77 -44.24
CA LEU A 267 23.34 -28.87 -44.24
C LEU A 267 23.85 -30.16 -44.91
N ASP A 268 22.98 -31.15 -45.08
CA ASP A 268 23.29 -32.43 -45.72
C ASP A 268 23.07 -32.35 -47.25
N PRO A 269 24.13 -32.42 -48.09
CA PRO A 269 23.99 -32.37 -49.54
C PRO A 269 23.20 -33.54 -50.14
N GLU A 270 23.14 -34.69 -49.44
CA GLU A 270 22.39 -35.88 -49.88
C GLU A 270 20.90 -35.80 -49.52
N SER A 271 20.50 -34.80 -48.74
CA SER A 271 19.12 -34.57 -48.35
C SER A 271 18.29 -34.01 -49.50
N GLU A 272 17.09 -34.57 -49.68
CA GLU A 272 16.13 -34.09 -50.67
C GLU A 272 15.72 -32.62 -50.43
N LEU A 273 15.63 -32.19 -49.16
CA LEU A 273 15.34 -30.79 -48.80
C LEU A 273 16.43 -29.84 -49.33
N TYR A 274 17.70 -30.25 -49.25
CA TYR A 274 18.82 -29.47 -49.77
C TYR A 274 18.70 -29.29 -51.28
N GLY A 275 18.40 -30.37 -52.02
CA GLY A 275 18.17 -30.32 -53.46
C GLY A 275 16.99 -29.42 -53.85
N LEU A 276 15.87 -29.53 -53.15
CA LEU A 276 14.65 -28.75 -53.39
C LEU A 276 14.85 -27.25 -53.15
N LEU A 277 15.52 -26.87 -52.06
CA LEU A 277 15.83 -25.45 -51.78
C LEU A 277 16.87 -24.90 -52.75
N SER A 278 17.85 -25.71 -53.16
CA SER A 278 18.87 -25.29 -54.14
C SER A 278 18.28 -25.06 -55.54
N ALA A 279 17.23 -25.79 -55.91
CA ALA A 279 16.51 -25.62 -57.17
C ALA A 279 15.44 -24.51 -57.13
N PHE A 280 15.18 -23.90 -55.97
CA PHE A 280 14.15 -22.88 -55.81
C PHE A 280 14.56 -21.56 -56.46
N THR A 281 13.78 -21.09 -57.44
CA THR A 281 13.96 -19.78 -58.08
C THR A 281 12.91 -18.78 -57.55
N PRO A 282 13.32 -17.77 -56.77
CA PRO A 282 12.40 -16.74 -56.29
C PRO A 282 11.80 -15.96 -57.46
N THR A 283 10.52 -15.62 -57.34
CA THR A 283 9.82 -14.68 -58.24
C THR A 283 9.85 -13.26 -57.66
N ASP A 284 9.40 -12.25 -58.42
CA ASP A 284 9.28 -10.88 -57.90
C ASP A 284 8.18 -10.75 -56.82
N ASN A 285 7.28 -11.73 -56.71
CA ASN A 285 6.20 -11.71 -55.72
C ASN A 285 6.64 -12.38 -54.41
N VAL A 286 7.01 -11.54 -53.43
CA VAL A 286 7.44 -11.96 -52.09
C VAL A 286 6.39 -12.83 -51.39
N ARG A 287 5.10 -12.52 -51.53
CA ARG A 287 4.01 -13.30 -50.90
C ARG A 287 3.96 -14.70 -51.49
N THR A 288 4.03 -14.83 -52.81
CA THR A 288 4.06 -16.12 -53.49
C THR A 288 5.31 -16.92 -53.11
N ASN A 289 6.48 -16.29 -53.02
CA ASN A 289 7.70 -16.96 -52.58
C ASN A 289 7.59 -17.49 -51.13
N LYS A 290 7.05 -16.68 -50.21
CA LYS A 290 6.80 -17.10 -48.82
C LYS A 290 5.84 -18.29 -48.76
N ALA A 291 4.72 -18.23 -49.49
CA ALA A 291 3.75 -19.34 -49.54
C ALA A 291 4.35 -20.63 -50.10
N GLN A 292 5.16 -20.51 -51.17
CA GLN A 292 5.86 -21.62 -51.79
C GLN A 292 6.90 -22.25 -50.85
N LEU A 293 7.71 -21.45 -50.16
CA LEU A 293 8.69 -21.94 -49.18
C LEU A 293 8.03 -22.53 -47.93
N ALA A 294 6.92 -21.93 -47.46
CA ALA A 294 6.12 -22.45 -46.35
C ALA A 294 5.57 -23.84 -46.69
N THR A 295 5.00 -23.99 -47.89
CA THR A 295 4.48 -25.28 -48.37
C THR A 295 5.60 -26.29 -48.54
N LEU A 296 6.76 -25.88 -49.06
CA LEU A 296 7.93 -26.75 -49.20
C LEU A 296 8.39 -27.30 -47.85
N LEU A 297 8.59 -26.44 -46.85
CA LEU A 297 8.96 -26.85 -45.49
C LEU A 297 7.87 -27.70 -44.82
N PHE A 298 6.60 -27.39 -45.07
CA PHE A 298 5.49 -28.18 -44.55
C PHE A 298 5.51 -29.61 -45.11
N LEU A 299 5.60 -29.77 -46.42
CA LEU A 299 5.67 -31.09 -47.07
C LEU A 299 6.89 -31.88 -46.60
N ASP A 300 8.02 -31.21 -46.45
CA ASP A 300 9.25 -31.82 -45.97
C ASP A 300 9.16 -32.28 -44.50
N LYS A 301 8.53 -31.50 -43.62
CA LYS A 301 8.27 -31.88 -42.22
C LYS A 301 7.47 -33.18 -42.13
N HIS A 302 6.55 -33.40 -43.08
CA HIS A 302 5.66 -34.56 -43.12
C HIS A 302 6.12 -35.70 -44.04
N GLY A 303 7.34 -35.60 -44.60
CA GLY A 303 7.92 -36.64 -45.47
C GLY A 303 7.19 -36.78 -46.82
N LEU A 304 6.67 -35.69 -47.38
CA LEU A 304 5.89 -35.64 -48.62
C LEU A 304 6.67 -35.01 -49.79
N ASN A 305 7.99 -35.14 -49.80
CA ASN A 305 8.83 -34.46 -50.79
C ASN A 305 8.61 -34.95 -52.23
N GLU A 306 8.24 -36.22 -52.42
CA GLU A 306 7.83 -36.77 -53.73
C GLU A 306 6.61 -36.05 -54.35
N ARG A 307 5.84 -35.31 -53.54
CA ARG A 307 4.64 -34.57 -53.95
C ARG A 307 4.88 -33.08 -54.22
N GLN A 308 6.12 -32.60 -54.06
CA GLN A 308 6.46 -31.18 -54.17
C GLN A 308 6.04 -30.59 -55.52
N GLU A 309 6.39 -31.22 -56.64
CA GLU A 309 6.06 -30.72 -57.98
C GLU A 309 4.54 -30.63 -58.20
N ALA A 310 3.80 -31.68 -57.84
CA ALA A 310 2.36 -31.77 -58.05
C ALA A 310 1.57 -30.73 -57.22
N ILE A 311 2.01 -30.42 -56.00
CA ILE A 311 1.31 -29.48 -55.10
C ILE A 311 1.76 -28.05 -55.39
N ARG A 312 3.07 -27.83 -55.51
CA ARG A 312 3.63 -26.48 -55.70
C ARG A 312 3.39 -25.92 -57.10
N GLY A 313 3.10 -26.77 -58.09
CA GLY A 313 2.64 -26.36 -59.41
C GLY A 313 1.25 -25.72 -59.43
N ASP A 314 0.47 -25.83 -58.34
CA ASP A 314 -0.85 -25.24 -58.18
C ASP A 314 -0.79 -24.00 -57.26
N ASN A 315 -0.50 -22.84 -57.83
CA ASN A 315 -0.32 -21.60 -57.07
C ASN A 315 -1.55 -21.22 -56.21
N VAL A 316 -2.77 -21.52 -56.67
CA VAL A 316 -3.99 -21.23 -55.92
C VAL A 316 -4.08 -22.10 -54.66
N LEU A 317 -3.71 -23.38 -54.76
CA LEU A 317 -3.65 -24.28 -53.62
C LEU A 317 -2.58 -23.84 -52.62
N VAL A 318 -1.39 -23.49 -53.11
CA VAL A 318 -0.26 -23.02 -52.28
C VAL A 318 -0.61 -21.76 -51.49
N GLU A 319 -1.22 -20.77 -52.13
CA GLU A 319 -1.62 -19.53 -51.45
C GLU A 319 -2.68 -19.81 -50.38
N LYS A 320 -3.70 -20.62 -50.69
CA LYS A 320 -4.71 -20.98 -49.69
C LYS A 320 -4.14 -21.82 -48.55
N LEU A 321 -3.16 -22.69 -48.81
CA LEU A 321 -2.50 -23.49 -47.77
C LEU A 321 -1.71 -22.58 -46.82
N HIS A 322 -1.07 -21.55 -47.36
CA HIS A 322 -0.33 -20.57 -46.56
C HIS A 322 -1.24 -19.69 -45.70
N ASP A 323 -2.43 -19.35 -46.22
CA ASP A 323 -3.42 -18.53 -45.51
C ASP A 323 -4.21 -19.33 -44.44
N LEU A 324 -4.05 -20.65 -44.35
CA LEU A 324 -4.72 -21.46 -43.33
C LEU A 324 -4.19 -21.12 -41.91
N PRO A 325 -5.07 -21.12 -40.88
CA PRO A 325 -4.64 -21.02 -39.49
C PRO A 325 -3.65 -22.14 -39.12
N SER A 326 -2.70 -21.83 -38.23
CA SER A 326 -1.67 -22.80 -37.78
C SER A 326 -2.26 -24.07 -37.17
N GLU A 327 -3.46 -23.97 -36.57
CA GLU A 327 -4.24 -25.07 -36.00
C GLU A 327 -4.61 -26.15 -37.03
N CYS A 328 -4.78 -25.76 -38.30
CA CYS A 328 -5.07 -26.70 -39.39
C CYS A 328 -3.83 -27.47 -39.84
N GLY A 329 -2.62 -27.00 -39.52
CA GLY A 329 -1.36 -27.46 -40.10
C GLY A 329 -1.20 -28.97 -40.08
N GLU A 330 -1.24 -29.60 -38.90
CA GLU A 330 -1.05 -31.06 -38.77
C GLU A 330 -2.16 -31.86 -39.48
N SER A 331 -3.37 -31.31 -39.58
CA SER A 331 -4.53 -31.97 -40.18
C SER A 331 -4.48 -32.00 -41.71
N VAL A 332 -3.70 -31.13 -42.35
CA VAL A 332 -3.61 -31.05 -43.83
C VAL A 332 -2.69 -32.12 -44.42
N ALA A 333 -1.66 -32.56 -43.70
CA ALA A 333 -0.67 -33.50 -44.23
C ALA A 333 -1.27 -34.81 -44.79
N PRO A 334 -2.25 -35.47 -44.13
CA PRO A 334 -2.92 -36.65 -44.69
C PRO A 334 -3.61 -36.41 -46.04
N PHE A 335 -4.11 -35.20 -46.31
CA PHE A 335 -4.78 -34.86 -47.58
C PHE A 335 -3.79 -34.71 -48.73
N LEU A 336 -2.58 -34.22 -48.44
CA LEU A 336 -1.54 -33.99 -49.45
C LEU A 336 -0.81 -35.27 -49.85
N ARG A 337 -0.85 -36.31 -49.01
CA ARG A 337 -0.20 -37.61 -49.27
C ARG A 337 -0.75 -38.35 -50.48
N GLU A 338 -2.05 -38.22 -50.80
CA GLU A 338 -2.70 -38.96 -51.90
C GLU A 338 -3.28 -38.00 -52.97
N PRO A 339 -3.10 -38.26 -54.28
CA PRO A 339 -3.53 -37.31 -55.32
C PRO A 339 -5.04 -37.08 -55.36
N SER A 340 -5.82 -38.14 -55.10
CA SER A 340 -7.28 -38.08 -54.97
C SER A 340 -7.71 -37.19 -53.80
N LYS A 341 -7.05 -37.31 -52.64
CA LYS A 341 -7.33 -36.51 -51.45
C LYS A 341 -6.91 -35.05 -51.61
N THR A 342 -5.84 -34.78 -52.37
CA THR A 342 -5.42 -33.41 -52.70
C THR A 342 -6.49 -32.68 -53.53
N LYS A 343 -7.16 -33.37 -54.45
CA LYS A 343 -8.30 -32.79 -55.20
C LYS A 343 -9.47 -32.45 -54.29
N VAL A 344 -9.77 -33.31 -53.31
CA VAL A 344 -10.80 -33.05 -52.29
C VAL A 344 -10.42 -31.84 -51.43
N LEU A 345 -9.17 -31.74 -51.00
CA LEU A 345 -8.70 -30.57 -50.24
C LEU A 345 -8.86 -29.28 -51.05
N ARG A 346 -8.42 -29.28 -52.32
CA ARG A 346 -8.59 -28.12 -53.21
C ARG A 346 -10.07 -27.73 -53.35
N PHE A 347 -10.96 -28.71 -53.43
CA PHE A 347 -12.40 -28.50 -53.48
C PHE A 347 -12.94 -27.88 -52.18
N LEU A 348 -12.60 -28.43 -51.01
CA LEU A 348 -12.97 -27.86 -49.71
C LEU A 348 -12.50 -26.41 -49.55
N MET A 349 -11.31 -26.11 -50.08
CA MET A 349 -10.72 -24.77 -50.04
C MET A 349 -11.39 -23.77 -50.97
N ALA A 350 -12.37 -24.15 -51.80
CA ALA A 350 -13.06 -23.23 -52.71
C ALA A 350 -13.94 -22.18 -52.02
N ASN A 351 -14.27 -22.34 -50.74
CA ASN A 351 -15.11 -21.43 -49.94
C ASN A 351 -14.32 -20.83 -48.76
N ASP A 352 -14.75 -19.66 -48.30
CA ASP A 352 -14.22 -18.94 -47.12
C ASP A 352 -14.32 -19.75 -45.80
N HIS A 353 -15.24 -20.72 -45.69
CA HIS A 353 -15.33 -21.61 -44.52
C HIS A 353 -14.35 -22.81 -44.53
N CYS A 354 -13.27 -22.75 -45.30
CA CYS A 354 -12.39 -23.89 -45.52
C CYS A 354 -11.70 -24.42 -44.25
N SER A 355 -11.30 -23.56 -43.31
CA SER A 355 -10.58 -23.97 -42.10
C SER A 355 -11.38 -24.94 -41.24
N ASP A 356 -12.67 -24.63 -41.00
CA ASP A 356 -13.59 -25.48 -40.23
C ASP A 356 -13.83 -26.82 -40.91
N LEU A 357 -14.02 -26.80 -42.24
CA LEU A 357 -14.25 -28.03 -43.03
C LEU A 357 -13.02 -28.94 -43.00
N VAL A 358 -11.82 -28.39 -43.15
CA VAL A 358 -10.56 -29.16 -43.14
C VAL A 358 -10.29 -29.77 -41.77
N LEU A 359 -10.48 -29.02 -40.69
CA LEU A 359 -10.32 -29.52 -39.32
C LEU A 359 -11.29 -30.66 -39.02
N GLN A 360 -12.58 -30.49 -39.33
CA GLN A 360 -13.57 -31.54 -39.09
C GLN A 360 -13.31 -32.77 -39.95
N PHE A 361 -12.98 -32.59 -41.24
CA PHE A 361 -12.67 -33.69 -42.13
C PHE A 361 -11.47 -34.49 -41.62
N GLY A 362 -10.41 -33.82 -41.16
CA GLY A 362 -9.22 -34.47 -40.60
C GLY A 362 -9.48 -35.39 -39.41
N GLN A 363 -10.61 -35.23 -38.71
CA GLN A 363 -11.02 -36.06 -37.57
C GLN A 363 -11.81 -37.31 -37.97
N ILE A 364 -12.29 -37.40 -39.21
CA ILE A 364 -13.20 -38.47 -39.65
C ILE A 364 -12.43 -39.56 -40.42
N ASN A 365 -12.48 -40.79 -39.91
CA ASN A 365 -11.79 -41.97 -40.48
C ASN A 365 -12.73 -42.90 -41.26
N ASP A 366 -13.63 -42.35 -42.09
CA ASP A 366 -14.56 -43.15 -42.91
C ASP A 366 -14.16 -43.12 -44.41
N PRO A 367 -13.76 -44.25 -45.01
CA PRO A 367 -13.43 -44.36 -46.43
C PRO A 367 -14.58 -43.99 -47.38
N GLN A 368 -15.83 -44.15 -46.97
CA GLN A 368 -16.99 -43.84 -47.82
C GLN A 368 -17.17 -42.34 -48.04
N ILE A 369 -16.82 -41.51 -47.04
CA ILE A 369 -16.86 -40.06 -47.15
C ILE A 369 -15.90 -39.57 -48.23
N TRP A 370 -14.69 -40.14 -48.27
CA TRP A 370 -13.69 -39.80 -49.29
C TRP A 370 -14.19 -40.08 -50.70
N GLN A 371 -14.85 -41.22 -50.91
CA GLN A 371 -15.43 -41.56 -52.22
C GLN A 371 -16.52 -40.55 -52.61
N LYS A 372 -17.41 -40.20 -51.68
CA LYS A 372 -18.48 -39.22 -51.92
C LYS A 372 -17.94 -37.81 -52.21
N PHE A 373 -16.91 -37.36 -51.49
CA PHE A 373 -16.24 -36.10 -51.82
C PHE A 373 -15.55 -36.14 -53.18
N ALA A 374 -14.93 -37.26 -53.55
CA ALA A 374 -14.34 -37.43 -54.88
C ALA A 374 -15.42 -37.33 -55.97
N VAL A 375 -16.62 -37.87 -55.75
CA VAL A 375 -17.78 -37.70 -56.65
C VAL A 375 -18.22 -36.22 -56.70
N LEU A 376 -18.35 -35.54 -55.56
CA LEU A 376 -18.72 -34.11 -55.51
C LEU A 376 -17.75 -33.23 -56.31
N THR A 377 -16.45 -33.53 -56.29
CA THR A 377 -15.45 -32.77 -57.06
C THR A 377 -15.62 -32.85 -58.58
N GLN A 378 -16.39 -33.83 -59.08
CA GLN A 378 -16.65 -34.03 -60.51
C GLN A 378 -17.90 -33.30 -61.01
N TRP A 379 -18.69 -32.70 -60.11
CA TRP A 379 -19.89 -31.96 -60.49
C TRP A 379 -19.54 -30.59 -61.10
N SER A 380 -20.48 -30.00 -61.85
CA SER A 380 -20.28 -28.73 -62.55
C SER A 380 -20.50 -27.52 -61.62
N TRP A 381 -19.50 -27.18 -60.83
CA TRP A 381 -19.52 -26.01 -59.92
C TRP A 381 -19.17 -24.71 -60.64
N GLN A 382 -19.92 -23.64 -60.34
CA GLN A 382 -19.71 -22.27 -60.78
C GLN A 382 -19.45 -21.36 -59.57
N PHE A 383 -18.19 -21.20 -59.19
CA PHE A 383 -17.80 -20.25 -58.14
C PHE A 383 -17.71 -18.82 -58.70
N PRO A 384 -18.16 -17.78 -57.98
CA PRO A 384 -18.62 -17.81 -56.57
C PRO A 384 -20.12 -18.09 -56.36
N ALA A 385 -20.92 -18.20 -57.42
CA ALA A 385 -22.39 -18.36 -57.32
C ALA A 385 -22.79 -19.58 -56.47
N ASP A 386 -21.97 -20.63 -56.48
CA ASP A 386 -22.25 -21.88 -55.77
C ASP A 386 -21.70 -21.95 -54.35
N ALA A 387 -21.09 -20.88 -53.83
CA ALA A 387 -20.41 -20.91 -52.54
C ALA A 387 -21.33 -21.39 -51.40
N TYR A 388 -22.58 -20.92 -51.36
CA TYR A 388 -23.56 -21.31 -50.34
C TYR A 388 -23.86 -22.82 -50.40
N ARG A 389 -24.31 -23.32 -51.57
CA ARG A 389 -24.64 -24.75 -51.74
C ARG A 389 -23.43 -25.65 -51.54
N HIS A 390 -22.24 -25.20 -51.94
CA HIS A 390 -20.97 -25.87 -51.69
C HIS A 390 -20.70 -26.05 -50.19
N ALA A 391 -20.82 -24.98 -49.39
CA ALA A 391 -20.63 -25.07 -47.93
C ALA A 391 -21.64 -26.00 -47.27
N VAL A 392 -22.93 -25.92 -47.66
CA VAL A 392 -23.98 -26.79 -47.10
C VAL A 392 -23.66 -28.26 -47.38
N LEU A 393 -23.34 -28.61 -48.64
CA LEU A 393 -23.10 -30.00 -49.04
C LEU A 393 -21.83 -30.58 -48.42
N CYS A 394 -20.75 -29.80 -48.37
CA CYS A 394 -19.51 -30.22 -47.72
C CYS A 394 -19.74 -30.46 -46.23
N LYS A 395 -20.42 -29.55 -45.52
CA LYS A 395 -20.72 -29.71 -44.10
C LYS A 395 -21.70 -30.86 -43.83
N LEU A 396 -22.72 -31.02 -44.69
CA LEU A 396 -23.72 -32.09 -44.60
C LEU A 396 -23.05 -33.47 -44.69
N LEU A 397 -22.20 -33.67 -45.69
CA LEU A 397 -21.50 -34.94 -45.87
C LEU A 397 -20.57 -35.26 -44.69
N LEU A 398 -19.97 -34.25 -44.07
CA LEU A 398 -19.13 -34.44 -42.87
C LEU A 398 -19.95 -34.77 -41.62
N ASN A 399 -21.15 -34.20 -41.48
CA ASN A 399 -22.03 -34.49 -40.36
C ASN A 399 -22.82 -35.80 -40.53
N ALA A 400 -23.11 -36.19 -41.77
CA ALA A 400 -23.90 -37.36 -42.12
C ALA A 400 -23.20 -38.24 -43.17
N PRO A 401 -22.14 -38.99 -42.79
CA PRO A 401 -21.38 -39.84 -43.70
C PRO A 401 -22.20 -40.86 -44.49
N SER A 402 -23.31 -41.34 -43.90
CA SER A 402 -24.19 -42.36 -44.48
C SER A 402 -25.08 -41.84 -45.62
N ILE A 403 -25.20 -40.53 -45.83
CA ILE A 403 -26.09 -39.94 -46.85
C ILE A 403 -25.81 -40.47 -48.26
N SER A 404 -26.84 -40.87 -49.00
CA SER A 404 -26.65 -41.43 -50.35
C SER A 404 -26.25 -40.35 -51.37
N GLU A 405 -25.52 -40.73 -52.42
CA GLU A 405 -25.15 -39.81 -53.51
C GLU A 405 -26.37 -39.23 -54.22
N GLN A 406 -27.42 -40.04 -54.39
CA GLN A 406 -28.70 -39.58 -54.96
C GLN A 406 -29.36 -38.49 -54.09
N MET A 407 -29.26 -38.62 -52.76
CA MET A 407 -29.79 -37.60 -51.84
C MET A 407 -28.94 -36.32 -51.87
N LEU A 408 -27.60 -36.43 -51.89
CA LEU A 408 -26.71 -35.27 -52.07
C LEU A 408 -27.00 -34.51 -53.36
N HIS A 409 -27.22 -35.24 -54.47
CA HIS A 409 -27.56 -34.62 -55.76
C HIS A 409 -28.93 -33.95 -55.72
N SER A 410 -29.87 -34.51 -54.96
CA SER A 410 -31.18 -33.92 -54.76
C SER A 410 -31.11 -32.62 -53.93
N VAL A 411 -30.30 -32.58 -52.87
CA VAL A 411 -30.02 -31.36 -52.09
C VAL A 411 -29.31 -30.31 -52.95
N TYR A 412 -28.36 -30.72 -53.80
CA TYR A 412 -27.67 -29.84 -54.74
C TYR A 412 -28.62 -29.15 -55.73
N ASN A 413 -29.54 -29.92 -56.33
CA ASN A 413 -30.55 -29.38 -57.24
C ASN A 413 -31.59 -28.52 -56.52
N TYR A 414 -31.92 -28.87 -55.28
CA TYR A 414 -32.86 -28.09 -54.47
C TYR A 414 -32.27 -26.71 -54.16
N LEU A 415 -31.03 -26.64 -53.68
CA LEU A 415 -30.33 -25.39 -53.35
C LEU A 415 -29.80 -24.63 -54.59
N ASP A 416 -30.22 -25.00 -55.80
CA ASP A 416 -29.87 -24.25 -57.00
C ASP A 416 -30.52 -22.85 -56.94
N PRO A 417 -29.76 -21.77 -57.18
CA PRO A 417 -30.28 -20.40 -57.14
C PRO A 417 -31.46 -20.13 -58.09
N ASN A 418 -31.60 -20.91 -59.17
CA ASN A 418 -32.65 -20.76 -60.17
C ASN A 418 -33.91 -21.60 -59.87
N ASN A 419 -33.82 -22.56 -58.94
CA ASN A 419 -34.97 -23.27 -58.39
C ASN A 419 -35.41 -22.62 -57.08
N LEU A 420 -36.66 -22.88 -56.67
CA LEU A 420 -37.42 -22.16 -55.65
C LEU A 420 -36.90 -22.29 -54.18
N SER A 421 -35.59 -22.19 -53.95
CA SER A 421 -34.90 -22.32 -52.65
C SER A 421 -34.46 -21.02 -51.99
N ALA A 422 -34.82 -19.87 -52.59
CA ALA A 422 -34.42 -18.55 -52.10
C ALA A 422 -34.86 -18.26 -50.66
N VAL A 423 -35.97 -18.84 -50.18
CA VAL A 423 -36.47 -18.59 -48.82
C VAL A 423 -35.55 -19.23 -47.77
N VAL A 424 -35.24 -20.53 -47.89
CA VAL A 424 -34.34 -21.21 -46.94
C VAL A 424 -32.97 -20.55 -46.91
N ALA A 425 -32.38 -20.25 -48.07
CA ALA A 425 -31.08 -19.58 -48.16
C ALA A 425 -31.10 -18.13 -47.63
N SER A 426 -32.27 -17.48 -47.59
CA SER A 426 -32.42 -16.12 -47.06
C SER A 426 -32.54 -16.03 -45.54
N VAL A 427 -32.75 -17.17 -44.87
CA VAL A 427 -32.92 -17.25 -43.40
C VAL A 427 -31.83 -18.09 -42.75
N PHE A 428 -31.40 -19.20 -43.36
CA PHE A 428 -30.34 -20.05 -42.83
C PHE A 428 -28.95 -19.65 -43.32
N GLU A 429 -28.00 -19.63 -42.40
CA GLU A 429 -26.57 -19.72 -42.73
C GLU A 429 -26.20 -21.15 -43.20
N PRO A 430 -25.16 -21.33 -44.04
CA PRO A 430 -24.83 -22.62 -44.67
C PRO A 430 -24.60 -23.77 -43.68
N PHE A 431 -23.85 -23.53 -42.61
CA PHE A 431 -23.48 -24.57 -41.64
C PHE A 431 -24.63 -24.95 -40.70
N PRO A 432 -25.39 -24.01 -40.10
CA PRO A 432 -26.60 -24.35 -39.38
C PRO A 432 -27.60 -25.16 -40.21
N LEU A 433 -27.78 -24.84 -41.49
CA LEU A 433 -28.66 -25.61 -42.39
C LEU A 433 -28.15 -27.05 -42.55
N ALA A 434 -26.85 -27.21 -42.84
CA ALA A 434 -26.24 -28.52 -42.97
C ALA A 434 -26.36 -29.36 -41.69
N ASN A 435 -26.14 -28.75 -40.52
CA ASN A 435 -26.33 -29.40 -39.23
C ASN A 435 -27.78 -29.87 -39.06
N TYR A 436 -28.76 -29.01 -39.37
CA TYR A 436 -30.18 -29.36 -39.24
C TYR A 436 -30.56 -30.55 -40.13
N ILE A 437 -30.26 -30.50 -41.42
CA ILE A 437 -30.65 -31.58 -42.34
C ILE A 437 -29.83 -32.86 -42.14
N SER A 438 -28.64 -32.77 -41.53
CA SER A 438 -27.85 -33.95 -41.14
C SER A 438 -28.46 -34.77 -40.01
N THR A 439 -29.43 -34.24 -39.27
CA THR A 439 -30.11 -34.97 -38.19
C THR A 439 -30.90 -36.17 -38.72
N LYS A 440 -31.41 -36.08 -39.96
CA LYS A 440 -32.08 -37.18 -40.67
C LYS A 440 -31.63 -37.23 -42.12
N PRO A 441 -30.50 -37.90 -42.41
CA PRO A 441 -29.85 -37.88 -43.73
C PRO A 441 -30.73 -38.44 -44.86
N GLU A 442 -31.60 -39.39 -44.55
CA GLU A 442 -32.50 -40.03 -45.53
C GLU A 442 -33.74 -39.17 -45.83
N GLU A 443 -34.07 -38.22 -44.95
CA GLU A 443 -35.23 -37.31 -45.06
C GLU A 443 -34.78 -35.86 -45.39
N CYS A 444 -33.54 -35.63 -45.84
CA CYS A 444 -33.02 -34.26 -46.02
C CYS A 444 -33.90 -33.38 -46.91
N LEU A 445 -34.42 -33.93 -48.02
CA LEU A 445 -35.35 -33.19 -48.89
C LEU A 445 -36.67 -32.88 -48.21
N GLU A 446 -37.20 -33.79 -47.41
CA GLU A 446 -38.42 -33.56 -46.63
C GLU A 446 -38.18 -32.48 -45.59
N LEU A 447 -37.05 -32.50 -44.88
CA LEU A 447 -36.67 -31.46 -43.92
C LEU A 447 -36.48 -30.09 -44.58
N LEU A 448 -35.86 -30.05 -45.76
CA LEU A 448 -35.71 -28.81 -46.56
C LEU A 448 -37.06 -28.29 -47.06
N THR A 449 -37.94 -29.20 -47.48
CA THR A 449 -39.29 -28.85 -47.95
C THR A 449 -40.14 -28.33 -46.79
N GLN A 450 -40.13 -29.01 -45.64
CA GLN A 450 -40.81 -28.59 -44.41
C GLN A 450 -40.30 -27.23 -43.92
N ALA A 451 -38.97 -27.03 -43.89
CA ALA A 451 -38.40 -25.75 -43.51
C ALA A 451 -38.82 -24.65 -44.48
N ASN A 452 -38.78 -24.93 -45.78
CA ASN A 452 -39.21 -23.99 -46.80
C ASN A 452 -40.70 -23.65 -46.66
N GLU A 453 -41.58 -24.63 -46.50
CA GLU A 453 -43.01 -24.43 -46.29
C GLU A 453 -43.30 -23.62 -45.03
N PHE A 454 -42.65 -23.97 -43.91
CA PHE A 454 -42.78 -23.25 -42.65
C PHE A 454 -42.36 -21.78 -42.78
N PHE A 455 -41.16 -21.52 -43.31
CA PHE A 455 -40.66 -20.15 -43.46
C PHE A 455 -41.41 -19.37 -44.57
N LEU A 456 -41.91 -20.04 -45.61
CA LEU A 456 -42.82 -19.43 -46.59
C LEU A 456 -44.10 -18.92 -45.93
N GLU A 457 -44.61 -19.63 -44.92
CA GLU A 457 -45.82 -19.22 -44.20
C GLU A 457 -45.56 -18.08 -43.20
N ILE A 458 -44.46 -18.17 -42.42
CA ILE A 458 -44.22 -17.23 -41.31
C ILE A 458 -43.48 -15.97 -41.72
N LEU A 459 -42.50 -16.05 -42.62
CA LEU A 459 -41.59 -14.93 -42.94
C LEU A 459 -42.35 -13.72 -43.50
N PRO A 460 -43.40 -13.87 -44.35
CA PRO A 460 -44.22 -12.74 -44.78
C PRO A 460 -44.89 -11.99 -43.61
N LYS A 461 -45.32 -12.68 -42.55
CA LYS A 461 -45.96 -12.06 -41.36
C LYS A 461 -44.95 -11.21 -40.57
N TYR A 462 -43.73 -11.71 -40.38
CA TYR A 462 -42.64 -10.96 -39.76
C TYR A 462 -42.17 -9.78 -40.62
N GLN A 463 -42.07 -9.97 -41.94
CA GLN A 463 -41.71 -8.91 -42.88
C GLN A 463 -42.78 -7.81 -42.95
N GLN A 464 -44.06 -8.17 -42.93
CA GLN A 464 -45.16 -7.22 -42.90
C GLN A 464 -45.12 -6.37 -41.62
N THR A 465 -44.89 -7.00 -40.47
CA THR A 465 -44.75 -6.29 -39.18
C THR A 465 -43.55 -5.34 -39.19
N ALA A 466 -42.39 -5.78 -39.69
CA ALA A 466 -41.20 -4.93 -39.82
C ALA A 466 -41.46 -3.72 -40.73
N ARG A 467 -42.16 -3.92 -41.87
CA ARG A 467 -42.55 -2.83 -42.79
C ARG A 467 -43.52 -1.82 -42.17
N LEU A 468 -44.47 -2.27 -41.35
CA LEU A 468 -45.37 -1.36 -40.62
C LEU A 468 -44.64 -0.45 -39.64
N MET A 469 -43.39 -0.79 -39.29
CA MET A 469 -42.50 -0.05 -38.40
C MET A 469 -41.35 0.65 -39.15
N ASP A 470 -41.42 0.75 -40.49
CA ASP A 470 -40.38 1.30 -41.37
C ASP A 470 -38.99 0.62 -41.22
N GLN A 471 -38.96 -0.68 -40.92
CA GLN A 471 -37.73 -1.45 -40.73
C GLN A 471 -37.66 -2.68 -41.67
N SER A 472 -36.43 -3.12 -41.98
CA SER A 472 -36.19 -4.40 -42.63
C SER A 472 -35.91 -5.50 -41.58
N LEU A 473 -36.15 -6.76 -41.95
CA LEU A 473 -35.92 -7.89 -41.05
C LEU A 473 -34.41 -8.06 -40.80
N SER A 474 -33.96 -7.85 -39.56
CA SER A 474 -32.53 -7.89 -39.23
C SER A 474 -31.92 -9.29 -39.38
N PRO A 475 -30.63 -9.42 -39.73
CA PRO A 475 -29.95 -10.71 -39.79
C PRO A 475 -29.99 -11.48 -38.46
N GLN A 476 -29.90 -10.77 -37.34
CA GLN A 476 -29.97 -11.35 -35.99
C GLN A 476 -31.34 -11.97 -35.70
N LEU A 477 -32.43 -11.32 -36.13
CA LEU A 477 -33.78 -11.86 -35.98
C LEU A 477 -33.95 -13.10 -36.86
N LYS A 478 -33.46 -13.08 -38.10
CA LYS A 478 -33.48 -14.26 -38.99
C LYS A 478 -32.77 -15.46 -38.38
N SER A 479 -31.57 -15.25 -37.83
CA SER A 479 -30.83 -16.30 -37.12
C SER A 479 -31.59 -16.83 -35.90
N ALA A 480 -32.25 -15.96 -35.13
CA ALA A 480 -33.05 -16.39 -33.99
C ALA A 480 -34.27 -17.23 -34.41
N LEU A 481 -34.93 -16.87 -35.53
CA LEU A 481 -36.03 -17.64 -36.09
C LEU A 481 -35.57 -19.04 -36.53
N THR A 482 -34.40 -19.15 -37.18
CA THR A 482 -33.83 -20.45 -37.53
C THR A 482 -33.48 -21.28 -36.32
N ASP A 483 -32.87 -20.69 -35.29
CA ASP A 483 -32.50 -21.41 -34.08
C ASP A 483 -33.72 -21.97 -33.34
N CYS A 484 -34.83 -21.21 -33.32
CA CYS A 484 -36.08 -21.66 -32.72
C CYS A 484 -36.70 -22.81 -33.53
N TYR A 485 -36.75 -22.69 -34.85
CA TYR A 485 -37.26 -23.74 -35.73
C TYR A 485 -36.43 -25.03 -35.62
N VAL A 486 -35.10 -24.94 -35.61
CA VAL A 486 -34.21 -26.10 -35.48
C VAL A 486 -34.45 -26.84 -34.15
N LYS A 487 -34.73 -26.12 -33.06
CA LYS A 487 -35.07 -26.72 -31.76
C LYS A 487 -36.43 -27.41 -31.75
N ASN A 488 -37.41 -26.84 -32.46
CA ASN A 488 -38.76 -27.39 -32.55
C ASN A 488 -39.38 -27.09 -33.93
N PRO A 489 -39.27 -27.99 -34.92
CA PRO A 489 -39.83 -27.74 -36.26
C PRO A 489 -41.36 -27.65 -36.28
N SER A 490 -42.03 -28.19 -35.26
CA SER A 490 -43.49 -28.13 -35.09
C SER A 490 -43.91 -27.03 -34.12
N ASP A 491 -43.09 -25.99 -33.96
CA ASP A 491 -43.37 -24.90 -33.04
C ASP A 491 -44.60 -24.10 -33.46
N VAL A 492 -45.68 -24.27 -32.71
CA VAL A 492 -46.96 -23.57 -32.92
C VAL A 492 -46.91 -22.15 -32.35
N LEU A 493 -45.97 -21.86 -31.44
CA LEU A 493 -45.81 -20.55 -30.82
C LEU A 493 -45.07 -19.58 -31.75
N LEU A 494 -44.00 -20.02 -32.43
CA LEU A 494 -43.18 -19.16 -33.28
C LEU A 494 -43.97 -18.39 -34.37
N PRO A 495 -44.95 -19.01 -35.08
CA PRO A 495 -45.85 -18.29 -35.99
C PRO A 495 -46.69 -17.21 -35.30
N SER A 496 -47.06 -17.42 -34.04
CA SER A 496 -47.86 -16.48 -33.25
C SER A 496 -47.04 -15.28 -32.74
N LEU A 497 -45.71 -15.39 -32.67
CA LEU A 497 -44.78 -14.34 -32.22
C LEU A 497 -44.36 -13.34 -33.33
N HIS A 498 -45.10 -13.25 -34.44
CA HIS A 498 -44.76 -12.40 -35.59
C HIS A 498 -44.64 -10.89 -35.27
N TYR A 499 -45.17 -10.45 -34.13
CA TYR A 499 -45.04 -9.09 -33.60
C TYR A 499 -43.70 -8.84 -32.86
N CYS A 500 -42.83 -9.84 -32.74
CA CYS A 500 -41.48 -9.69 -32.18
C CYS A 500 -40.51 -9.10 -33.22
N HIS A 501 -39.70 -8.15 -32.80
CA HIS A 501 -38.78 -7.37 -33.65
C HIS A 501 -37.31 -7.75 -33.45
N ASN A 502 -37.00 -8.51 -32.40
CA ASN A 502 -35.64 -8.95 -32.09
C ASN A 502 -35.63 -10.32 -31.39
N ALA A 503 -34.45 -10.92 -31.29
CA ALA A 503 -34.24 -12.22 -30.66
C ALA A 503 -34.65 -12.25 -29.17
N ASP A 504 -34.45 -11.13 -28.46
CA ASP A 504 -34.78 -11.03 -27.03
C ASP A 504 -36.29 -11.11 -26.78
N GLN A 505 -37.11 -10.53 -27.66
CA GLN A 505 -38.57 -10.63 -27.59
C GLN A 505 -39.05 -12.06 -27.85
N ILE A 506 -38.45 -12.75 -28.83
CA ILE A 506 -38.75 -14.17 -29.08
C ILE A 506 -38.40 -15.00 -27.85
N LYS A 507 -37.20 -14.84 -27.31
CA LYS A 507 -36.73 -15.55 -26.10
C LYS A 507 -37.63 -15.30 -24.90
N ALA A 508 -38.00 -14.05 -24.63
CA ALA A 508 -38.94 -13.72 -23.57
C ALA A 508 -40.32 -14.34 -23.83
N GLY A 509 -40.76 -14.41 -25.09
CA GLY A 509 -42.03 -15.01 -25.46
C GLY A 509 -42.11 -16.50 -25.13
N TYR A 510 -41.04 -17.25 -25.39
CA TYR A 510 -40.95 -18.64 -24.95
C TYR A 510 -41.01 -18.78 -23.43
N ILE A 511 -40.25 -17.97 -22.70
CA ILE A 511 -40.23 -18.02 -21.23
C ILE A 511 -41.62 -17.73 -20.67
N LEU A 512 -42.32 -16.72 -21.19
CA LEU A 512 -43.67 -16.36 -20.74
C LEU A 512 -44.70 -17.42 -21.12
N HIS A 513 -44.60 -18.01 -22.31
CA HIS A 513 -45.49 -19.09 -22.72
C HIS A 513 -45.32 -20.33 -21.83
N GLU A 514 -44.07 -20.72 -21.52
CA GLU A 514 -43.75 -21.80 -20.57
C GLU A 514 -44.35 -21.56 -19.18
N LEU A 515 -44.42 -20.30 -18.76
CA LEU A 515 -45.01 -19.88 -17.47
C LEU A 515 -46.54 -19.75 -17.51
N GLY A 516 -47.19 -20.01 -18.65
CA GLY A 516 -48.64 -20.03 -18.82
C GLY A 516 -49.29 -18.68 -19.13
N PHE A 517 -48.54 -17.68 -19.59
CA PHE A 517 -49.10 -16.38 -20.00
C PHE A 517 -49.82 -16.51 -21.35
N VAL A 518 -51.10 -16.09 -21.41
CA VAL A 518 -51.98 -16.26 -22.58
C VAL A 518 -51.92 -15.07 -23.55
N ASN A 519 -51.78 -13.83 -23.05
CA ASN A 519 -51.75 -12.61 -23.86
C ASN A 519 -50.34 -12.04 -23.97
N LEU A 520 -49.46 -12.76 -24.69
CA LEU A 520 -48.04 -12.42 -24.84
C LEU A 520 -47.75 -11.04 -25.45
N PRO A 521 -48.52 -10.50 -26.41
CA PRO A 521 -48.27 -9.16 -26.97
C PRO A 521 -48.19 -8.05 -25.91
N VAL A 522 -49.04 -8.10 -24.87
CA VAL A 522 -49.09 -7.08 -23.81
C VAL A 522 -47.77 -6.98 -23.05
N TYR A 523 -47.07 -8.11 -22.90
CA TYR A 523 -45.78 -8.17 -22.20
C TYR A 523 -44.61 -7.92 -23.15
N LEU A 524 -44.63 -8.52 -24.34
CA LEU A 524 -43.49 -8.53 -25.26
C LEU A 524 -43.30 -7.21 -26.02
N LEU A 525 -44.35 -6.40 -26.16
CA LEU A 525 -44.24 -5.04 -26.71
C LEU A 525 -43.64 -4.06 -25.69
N ASN A 526 -43.60 -4.40 -24.41
CA ASN A 526 -42.95 -3.59 -23.39
C ASN A 526 -41.46 -3.97 -23.27
N PRO A 527 -40.52 -3.13 -23.71
CA PRO A 527 -39.09 -3.45 -23.67
C PRO A 527 -38.56 -3.64 -22.24
N ALA A 528 -39.19 -3.00 -21.24
CA ALA A 528 -38.83 -3.18 -19.84
C ALA A 528 -39.13 -4.60 -19.35
N VAL A 529 -40.30 -5.13 -19.73
CA VAL A 529 -40.71 -6.50 -19.39
C VAL A 529 -39.83 -7.52 -20.11
N VAL A 530 -39.56 -7.34 -21.40
CA VAL A 530 -38.68 -8.22 -22.19
C VAL A 530 -37.29 -8.30 -21.57
N SER A 531 -36.71 -7.13 -21.26
CA SER A 531 -35.41 -7.03 -20.59
C SER A 531 -35.42 -7.75 -19.24
N ALA A 532 -36.45 -7.53 -18.42
CA ALA A 532 -36.57 -8.15 -17.11
C ALA A 532 -36.70 -9.69 -17.18
N VAL A 533 -37.57 -10.20 -18.05
CA VAL A 533 -37.80 -11.65 -18.22
C VAL A 533 -36.51 -12.35 -18.64
N ASN A 534 -35.79 -11.80 -19.61
CA ASN A 534 -34.54 -12.37 -20.10
C ASN A 534 -33.43 -12.33 -19.03
N LEU A 535 -33.30 -11.23 -18.30
CA LEU A 535 -32.33 -11.09 -17.21
C LEU A 535 -32.66 -12.07 -16.06
N LEU A 536 -33.92 -12.16 -15.62
CA LEU A 536 -34.33 -13.08 -14.57
C LEU A 536 -34.05 -14.55 -14.93
N LYS A 537 -34.33 -14.94 -16.19
CA LYS A 537 -33.97 -16.28 -16.68
C LYS A 537 -32.46 -16.51 -16.62
N SER A 538 -31.65 -15.52 -16.99
CA SER A 538 -30.18 -15.63 -16.96
C SER A 538 -29.60 -15.82 -15.55
N PHE A 539 -30.33 -15.38 -14.51
CA PHE A 539 -29.96 -15.53 -13.10
C PHE A 539 -30.64 -16.73 -12.40
N ASN A 540 -31.25 -17.66 -13.16
CA ASN A 540 -32.02 -18.79 -12.62
C ASN A 540 -33.23 -18.38 -11.74
N LEU A 541 -33.77 -17.17 -11.93
CA LEU A 541 -34.92 -16.62 -11.20
C LEU A 541 -36.24 -16.74 -11.96
N THR A 542 -36.36 -17.73 -12.86
CA THR A 542 -37.58 -17.96 -13.67
C THR A 542 -38.84 -18.12 -12.82
N HIS A 543 -38.70 -18.72 -11.63
CA HIS A 543 -39.82 -18.94 -10.69
C HIS A 543 -40.41 -17.63 -10.14
N CYS A 544 -39.65 -16.53 -10.14
CA CYS A 544 -40.12 -15.23 -9.68
C CYS A 544 -40.91 -14.46 -10.75
N ILE A 545 -40.74 -14.79 -12.04
CA ILE A 545 -41.27 -13.99 -13.16
C ILE A 545 -42.80 -13.84 -13.07
N LYS A 546 -43.51 -14.91 -12.70
CA LYS A 546 -44.97 -14.88 -12.59
C LYS A 546 -45.43 -13.86 -11.54
N ASN A 547 -44.88 -13.96 -10.32
CA ASN A 547 -45.20 -13.04 -9.23
C ASN A 547 -44.85 -11.59 -9.59
N VAL A 548 -43.69 -11.38 -10.24
CA VAL A 548 -43.21 -10.05 -10.63
C VAL A 548 -44.10 -9.40 -11.69
N LEU A 549 -44.69 -10.18 -12.60
CA LEU A 549 -45.55 -9.66 -13.67
C LEU A 549 -47.05 -9.60 -13.31
N GLU A 550 -47.49 -10.34 -12.29
CA GLU A 550 -48.87 -10.28 -11.80
C GLU A 550 -49.09 -9.18 -10.76
N GLU A 551 -48.04 -8.72 -10.08
CA GLU A 551 -48.10 -7.66 -9.08
C GLU A 551 -47.91 -6.27 -9.72
N GLU A 552 -48.97 -5.47 -9.74
CA GLU A 552 -49.01 -4.16 -10.41
C GLU A 552 -47.90 -3.19 -9.93
N LEU A 553 -47.59 -3.22 -8.63
CA LEU A 553 -46.52 -2.43 -8.02
C LEU A 553 -45.11 -2.83 -8.50
N LEU A 554 -44.87 -4.14 -8.72
CA LEU A 554 -43.58 -4.63 -9.21
C LEU A 554 -43.41 -4.35 -10.71
N LEU A 555 -44.51 -4.31 -11.46
CA LEU A 555 -44.51 -3.95 -12.88
C LEU A 555 -44.07 -2.49 -13.11
N VAL A 556 -44.54 -1.58 -12.25
CA VAL A 556 -44.04 -0.19 -12.20
C VAL A 556 -42.55 -0.17 -11.86
N GLY A 557 -42.14 -0.98 -10.88
CA GLY A 557 -40.73 -1.14 -10.49
C GLY A 557 -39.82 -1.59 -11.64
N ILE A 558 -40.27 -2.54 -12.48
CA ILE A 558 -39.54 -2.98 -13.69
C ILE A 558 -39.39 -1.82 -14.69
N GLY A 559 -40.44 -1.02 -14.88
CA GLY A 559 -40.40 0.16 -15.74
C GLY A 559 -39.33 1.16 -15.30
N GLU A 560 -39.20 1.40 -14.00
CA GLU A 560 -38.17 2.26 -13.43
C GLU A 560 -36.77 1.65 -13.52
N ILE A 561 -36.62 0.33 -13.28
CA ILE A 561 -35.34 -0.38 -13.44
C ILE A 561 -34.85 -0.28 -14.88
N HIS A 562 -35.73 -0.45 -15.87
CA HIS A 562 -35.34 -0.45 -17.28
C HIS A 562 -34.75 0.89 -17.73
N LYS A 563 -35.18 2.01 -17.14
CA LYS A 563 -34.65 3.36 -17.42
C LYS A 563 -33.22 3.59 -16.90
N ILE A 564 -32.70 2.72 -16.03
CA ILE A 564 -31.35 2.87 -15.46
C ILE A 564 -30.31 2.59 -16.54
N GLU A 565 -29.55 3.57 -17.03
CA GLU A 565 -28.59 3.35 -18.13
C GLU A 565 -27.53 2.25 -17.84
N ASN A 566 -27.12 2.10 -16.58
CA ASN A 566 -26.12 1.12 -16.17
C ASN A 566 -26.71 -0.31 -16.08
N GLU A 567 -26.31 -1.19 -17.00
CA GLU A 567 -26.70 -2.61 -17.05
C GLU A 567 -26.48 -3.37 -15.73
N THR A 568 -25.37 -3.12 -15.03
CA THR A 568 -25.07 -3.77 -13.75
C THR A 568 -26.05 -3.33 -12.66
N PHE A 569 -26.48 -2.06 -12.68
CA PHE A 569 -27.48 -1.55 -11.73
C PHE A 569 -28.84 -2.16 -12.03
N LYS A 570 -29.20 -2.30 -13.31
CA LYS A 570 -30.45 -2.97 -13.72
C LYS A 570 -30.49 -4.39 -13.16
N LYS A 571 -29.43 -5.16 -13.40
CA LYS A 571 -29.28 -6.55 -12.95
C LYS A 571 -29.44 -6.68 -11.44
N ALA A 572 -28.67 -5.91 -10.68
CA ALA A 572 -28.70 -5.95 -9.22
C ALA A 572 -30.06 -5.53 -8.64
N SER A 573 -30.69 -4.51 -9.20
CA SER A 573 -32.01 -4.04 -8.77
C SER A 573 -33.08 -5.09 -9.04
N LEU A 574 -33.00 -5.78 -10.18
CA LEU A 574 -33.95 -6.80 -10.59
C LEU A 574 -33.84 -8.09 -9.73
N ILE A 575 -32.62 -8.49 -9.35
CA ILE A 575 -32.38 -9.60 -8.42
C ILE A 575 -33.07 -9.32 -7.08
N LEU A 576 -32.85 -8.14 -6.51
CA LEU A 576 -33.42 -7.77 -5.20
C LEU A 576 -34.93 -7.56 -5.23
N LEU A 577 -35.45 -6.97 -6.31
CA LEU A 577 -36.90 -6.79 -6.52
C LEU A 577 -37.61 -8.15 -6.63
N SER A 578 -37.08 -9.06 -7.44
CA SER A 578 -37.70 -10.36 -7.70
C SER A 578 -37.66 -11.33 -6.52
N GLN A 579 -36.75 -11.11 -5.57
CA GLN A 579 -36.67 -11.87 -4.31
C GLN A 579 -37.54 -11.27 -3.18
N GLN A 580 -38.31 -10.22 -3.44
CA GLN A 580 -39.10 -9.46 -2.44
C GLN A 580 -38.27 -9.01 -1.23
N ALA A 581 -36.97 -8.77 -1.43
CA ALA A 581 -36.05 -8.44 -0.34
C ALA A 581 -36.23 -6.99 0.17
N LEU A 582 -36.85 -6.13 -0.64
CA LEU A 582 -36.89 -4.67 -0.44
C LEU A 582 -38.33 -4.14 -0.47
N ASN A 583 -38.65 -3.27 0.48
CA ASN A 583 -39.83 -2.40 0.37
C ASN A 583 -39.54 -1.17 -0.52
N ALA A 584 -40.56 -0.37 -0.84
CA ALA A 584 -40.43 0.78 -1.74
C ALA A 584 -39.39 1.82 -1.28
N GLU A 585 -39.26 2.03 0.02
CA GLU A 585 -38.31 2.98 0.60
C GLU A 585 -36.88 2.42 0.57
N GLU A 586 -36.70 1.14 0.88
CA GLU A 586 -35.42 0.42 0.77
C GLU A 586 -34.94 0.36 -0.69
N PHE A 587 -35.84 0.21 -1.65
CA PHE A 587 -35.51 0.24 -3.08
C PHE A 587 -35.00 1.62 -3.52
N ARG A 588 -35.61 2.70 -3.01
CA ARG A 588 -35.14 4.06 -3.25
C ARG A 588 -33.76 4.29 -2.60
N GLN A 589 -33.54 3.78 -1.40
CA GLN A 589 -32.25 3.81 -0.72
C GLN A 589 -31.19 2.99 -1.46
N LEU A 590 -31.54 1.83 -2.02
CA LEU A 590 -30.67 1.01 -2.87
C LEU A 590 -30.19 1.81 -4.09
N LEU A 591 -31.10 2.46 -4.82
CA LEU A 591 -30.73 3.26 -5.99
C LEU A 591 -29.80 4.43 -5.62
N ALA A 592 -30.05 5.07 -4.47
CA ALA A 592 -29.13 6.08 -3.94
C ALA A 592 -27.76 5.48 -3.58
N ALA A 593 -27.73 4.29 -2.98
CA ALA A 593 -26.51 3.58 -2.63
C ALA A 593 -25.72 3.12 -3.87
N PHE A 594 -26.37 2.64 -4.94
CA PHE A 594 -25.69 2.32 -6.20
C PHE A 594 -25.08 3.56 -6.87
N ARG A 595 -25.75 4.72 -6.79
CA ARG A 595 -25.19 5.99 -7.27
C ARG A 595 -23.98 6.43 -6.45
N ALA A 596 -24.05 6.30 -5.12
CA ALA A 596 -22.94 6.62 -4.22
C ALA A 596 -21.77 5.62 -4.36
N TYR A 597 -22.09 4.34 -4.65
CA TYR A 597 -21.14 3.23 -4.69
C TYR A 597 -21.40 2.33 -5.91
N PRO A 598 -20.92 2.68 -7.11
CA PRO A 598 -21.23 1.94 -8.35
C PRO A 598 -20.84 0.45 -8.33
N GLN A 599 -19.80 0.08 -7.58
CA GLN A 599 -19.38 -1.32 -7.44
C GLN A 599 -20.33 -2.17 -6.57
N LEU A 600 -21.23 -1.56 -5.82
CA LEU A 600 -22.20 -2.28 -4.97
C LEU A 600 -23.17 -3.13 -5.81
N ALA A 601 -23.55 -2.66 -7.00
CA ALA A 601 -24.39 -3.41 -7.92
C ALA A 601 -23.68 -4.66 -8.46
N TYR A 602 -22.37 -4.55 -8.75
CA TYR A 602 -21.57 -5.71 -9.13
C TYR A 602 -21.48 -6.74 -7.99
N LEU A 603 -21.20 -6.27 -6.76
CA LEU A 603 -21.16 -7.13 -5.57
C LEU A 603 -22.49 -7.85 -5.31
N THR A 604 -23.61 -7.17 -5.54
CA THR A 604 -24.97 -7.74 -5.42
C THR A 604 -25.18 -8.89 -6.40
N THR A 605 -24.74 -8.71 -7.65
CA THR A 605 -24.84 -9.74 -8.70
C THR A 605 -23.96 -10.95 -8.37
N LEU A 606 -22.71 -10.69 -7.94
CA LEU A 606 -21.78 -11.74 -7.52
C LEU A 606 -22.29 -12.53 -6.31
N ALA A 607 -22.91 -11.85 -5.33
CA ALA A 607 -23.50 -12.52 -4.16
C ALA A 607 -24.61 -13.50 -4.54
N HIS A 608 -25.47 -13.10 -5.51
CA HIS A 608 -26.51 -13.98 -6.05
C HIS A 608 -25.92 -15.20 -6.77
N GLU A 609 -24.91 -15.01 -7.63
CA GLU A 609 -24.21 -16.12 -8.32
C GLU A 609 -23.54 -17.10 -7.34
N LYS A 610 -23.19 -16.63 -6.14
CA LYS A 610 -22.66 -17.46 -5.04
C LYS A 610 -23.76 -18.08 -4.16
N ASN A 611 -25.02 -18.04 -4.58
CA ASN A 611 -26.18 -18.57 -3.87
C ASN A 611 -26.36 -17.95 -2.46
N CYS A 612 -25.99 -16.68 -2.27
CA CYS A 612 -26.33 -15.98 -1.02
C CYS A 612 -27.85 -15.83 -0.91
N SER A 613 -28.38 -15.98 0.30
CA SER A 613 -29.79 -15.72 0.57
C SER A 613 -30.15 -14.24 0.36
N ALA A 614 -31.41 -13.96 0.05
CA ALA A 614 -31.92 -12.60 -0.11
C ALA A 614 -31.59 -11.69 1.10
N GLN A 615 -31.63 -12.26 2.31
CA GLN A 615 -31.27 -11.56 3.54
C GLN A 615 -29.77 -11.22 3.61
N GLN A 616 -28.88 -12.12 3.17
CA GLN A 616 -27.44 -11.85 3.12
C GLN A 616 -27.09 -10.77 2.08
N ILE A 617 -27.76 -10.79 0.92
CA ILE A 617 -27.58 -9.76 -0.11
C ILE A 617 -28.10 -8.41 0.42
N LYS A 618 -29.23 -8.41 1.12
CA LYS A 618 -29.76 -7.22 1.80
C LYS A 618 -28.78 -6.67 2.84
N GLU A 619 -28.24 -7.52 3.71
CA GLU A 619 -27.24 -7.12 4.70
C GLU A 619 -25.95 -6.60 4.06
N LEU A 620 -25.51 -7.17 2.94
CA LEU A 620 -24.37 -6.65 2.17
C LEU A 620 -24.66 -5.23 1.67
N VAL A 621 -25.84 -5.01 1.09
CA VAL A 621 -26.25 -3.72 0.52
C VAL A 621 -26.35 -2.62 1.60
N PHE A 622 -27.04 -2.91 2.71
CA PHE A 622 -27.35 -1.90 3.73
C PHE A 622 -26.36 -1.83 4.89
N SER A 623 -25.30 -2.65 4.88
CA SER A 623 -24.20 -2.54 5.84
C SER A 623 -23.00 -1.84 5.18
N PRO A 624 -22.73 -0.55 5.52
CA PRO A 624 -21.60 0.20 4.98
C PRO A 624 -20.28 -0.56 5.09
N ASN A 625 -20.03 -1.13 6.26
CA ASN A 625 -18.78 -1.81 6.54
C ASN A 625 -18.62 -3.10 5.72
N ARG A 626 -19.69 -3.88 5.53
CA ARG A 626 -19.62 -5.12 4.75
C ARG A 626 -19.39 -4.87 3.28
N HIS A 627 -20.13 -3.94 2.66
CA HIS A 627 -19.89 -3.70 1.24
C HIS A 627 -18.55 -3.03 0.97
N HIS A 628 -18.08 -2.14 1.83
CA HIS A 628 -16.75 -1.56 1.68
C HIS A 628 -15.64 -2.60 1.82
N ALA A 629 -15.78 -3.54 2.76
CA ALA A 629 -14.85 -4.67 2.91
C ALA A 629 -14.88 -5.60 1.69
N ALA A 630 -16.07 -6.00 1.23
CA ALA A 630 -16.23 -6.81 0.02
C ALA A 630 -15.65 -6.11 -1.22
N ARG A 631 -15.87 -4.79 -1.32
CA ARG A 631 -15.31 -3.96 -2.39
C ARG A 631 -13.79 -3.98 -2.39
N ALA A 632 -13.16 -3.88 -1.21
CA ALA A 632 -11.71 -3.93 -1.09
C ALA A 632 -11.15 -5.28 -1.56
N LEU A 633 -11.80 -6.39 -1.19
CA LEU A 633 -11.39 -7.73 -1.62
C LEU A 633 -11.55 -7.94 -3.13
N VAL A 634 -12.66 -7.48 -3.72
CA VAL A 634 -12.87 -7.54 -5.18
C VAL A 634 -11.87 -6.67 -5.92
N ALA A 635 -11.58 -5.46 -5.44
CA ALA A 635 -10.59 -4.58 -6.05
C ALA A 635 -9.18 -5.21 -6.06
N LEU A 636 -8.86 -6.03 -5.07
CA LEU A 636 -7.60 -6.77 -4.96
C LEU A 636 -7.64 -8.14 -5.67
N ASN A 637 -8.77 -8.51 -6.28
CA ASN A 637 -9.01 -9.82 -6.89
C ASN A 637 -8.74 -10.99 -5.92
N VAL A 638 -9.17 -10.83 -4.67
CA VAL A 638 -9.10 -11.86 -3.62
C VAL A 638 -10.42 -12.63 -3.60
N LYS A 639 -10.35 -13.97 -3.64
CA LYS A 639 -11.53 -14.84 -3.51
C LYS A 639 -11.95 -14.89 -2.04
N PHE A 640 -13.24 -14.72 -1.77
CA PHE A 640 -13.81 -14.81 -0.43
C PHE A 640 -15.27 -15.28 -0.50
N GLU A 641 -15.81 -15.70 0.64
CA GLU A 641 -17.22 -15.97 0.86
C GLU A 641 -17.86 -14.87 1.72
N PHE A 642 -19.12 -14.51 1.47
CA PHE A 642 -19.77 -13.41 2.19
C PHE A 642 -19.99 -13.68 3.69
N ASN A 643 -20.07 -14.96 4.09
CA ASN A 643 -20.10 -15.40 5.49
C ASN A 643 -18.78 -15.09 6.25
N GLN A 644 -17.65 -14.95 5.54
CA GLN A 644 -16.35 -14.64 6.12
C GLN A 644 -16.25 -13.17 6.58
N LEU A 645 -17.17 -12.31 6.13
CA LEU A 645 -17.23 -10.89 6.46
C LEU A 645 -17.93 -10.63 7.81
N LYS A 646 -17.37 -11.23 8.87
CA LYS A 646 -17.74 -10.97 10.27
C LYS A 646 -17.40 -9.51 10.65
N PRO A 647 -18.00 -8.94 11.72
CA PRO A 647 -17.78 -7.54 12.11
C PRO A 647 -16.29 -7.16 12.23
N PHE A 648 -15.48 -7.97 12.91
CA PHE A 648 -14.04 -7.74 13.05
C PHE A 648 -13.32 -7.79 11.70
N THR A 649 -13.62 -8.79 10.85
CA THR A 649 -13.07 -8.90 9.50
C THR A 649 -13.36 -7.65 8.67
N CYS A 650 -14.57 -7.10 8.76
CA CYS A 650 -14.91 -5.85 8.06
C CYS A 650 -14.08 -4.66 8.57
N GLN A 651 -13.94 -4.48 9.88
CA GLN A 651 -13.13 -3.39 10.45
C GLN A 651 -11.65 -3.52 10.07
N PHE A 652 -11.12 -4.75 10.09
CA PHE A 652 -9.77 -5.06 9.64
C PHE A 652 -9.56 -4.72 8.16
N LEU A 653 -10.47 -5.15 7.27
CA LEU A 653 -10.38 -4.88 5.83
C LEU A 653 -10.53 -3.39 5.51
N LEU A 654 -11.39 -2.67 6.24
CA LEU A 654 -11.53 -1.22 6.10
C LEU A 654 -10.26 -0.46 6.48
N MET A 655 -9.58 -0.91 7.53
CA MET A 655 -8.30 -0.34 7.95
C MET A 655 -7.22 -0.55 6.88
N ILE A 656 -7.18 -1.74 6.26
CA ILE A 656 -6.25 -2.07 5.17
C ILE A 656 -6.60 -1.30 3.89
N ALA A 657 -7.88 -1.19 3.54
CA ALA A 657 -8.33 -0.52 2.34
C ALA A 657 -7.82 0.93 2.27
N ASP A 658 -7.76 1.64 3.40
CA ASP A 658 -7.22 3.00 3.46
C ASP A 658 -5.74 3.06 3.09
N LEU A 659 -4.95 2.03 3.44
CA LEU A 659 -3.53 1.94 3.05
C LEU A 659 -3.36 1.82 1.54
N VAL A 660 -4.35 1.23 0.85
CA VAL A 660 -4.35 1.02 -0.61
C VAL A 660 -4.84 2.27 -1.36
N THR A 661 -5.54 3.20 -0.70
CA THR A 661 -6.12 4.36 -1.40
C THR A 661 -5.13 5.47 -1.77
N THR A 662 -3.92 5.50 -1.20
CA THR A 662 -2.87 6.49 -1.49
C THR A 662 -2.13 6.18 -2.79
N GLU A 663 -2.08 7.11 -3.74
CA GLU A 663 -1.64 6.85 -5.13
C GLU A 663 -0.18 6.43 -5.31
N GLN A 664 0.71 6.71 -4.36
CA GLN A 664 2.15 6.50 -4.53
C GLN A 664 2.61 5.03 -4.39
N SER A 665 1.78 4.11 -3.88
CA SER A 665 2.18 2.72 -3.57
C SER A 665 1.14 1.64 -3.94
N LYS A 666 0.14 2.00 -4.75
CA LYS A 666 -1.05 1.16 -5.06
C LYS A 666 -0.74 -0.24 -5.58
N ASP A 667 0.10 -0.37 -6.60
CA ASP A 667 0.26 -1.66 -7.30
C ASP A 667 1.04 -2.69 -6.46
N LEU A 668 2.08 -2.24 -5.75
CA LEU A 668 2.96 -3.11 -4.98
C LEU A 668 2.31 -3.54 -3.66
N LEU A 669 1.61 -2.63 -2.99
CA LEU A 669 0.80 -2.96 -1.83
C LEU A 669 -0.39 -3.87 -2.22
N ALA A 670 -1.00 -3.65 -3.39
CA ALA A 670 -2.06 -4.53 -3.90
C ALA A 670 -1.55 -5.95 -4.16
N ASP A 671 -0.38 -6.11 -4.79
CA ASP A 671 0.25 -7.42 -5.00
C ASP A 671 0.56 -8.12 -3.67
N TYR A 672 1.13 -7.40 -2.69
CA TYR A 672 1.37 -7.95 -1.34
C TYR A 672 0.06 -8.41 -0.67
N LEU A 673 -0.95 -7.54 -0.62
CA LEU A 673 -2.23 -7.83 0.01
C LEU A 673 -2.96 -8.98 -0.68
N LYS A 674 -2.87 -9.08 -2.00
CA LYS A 674 -3.45 -10.19 -2.77
C LYS A 674 -2.86 -11.54 -2.36
N SER A 675 -1.58 -11.58 -1.98
CA SER A 675 -0.91 -12.79 -1.51
C SER A 675 -1.25 -13.16 -0.07
N VAL A 676 -1.44 -12.17 0.83
CA VAL A 676 -1.64 -12.45 2.27
C VAL A 676 -3.10 -12.50 2.70
N LEU A 677 -3.99 -11.69 2.10
CA LEU A 677 -5.40 -11.60 2.52
C LEU A 677 -6.17 -12.93 2.46
N PRO A 678 -5.97 -13.83 1.47
CA PRO A 678 -6.64 -15.13 1.48
C PRO A 678 -6.36 -15.92 2.77
N GLU A 679 -5.10 -16.02 3.18
CA GLU A 679 -4.73 -16.76 4.40
C GLU A 679 -5.19 -16.03 5.67
N ILE A 680 -5.17 -14.69 5.66
CA ILE A 680 -5.72 -13.90 6.77
C ILE A 680 -7.22 -14.13 6.95
N LEU A 681 -7.98 -14.18 5.85
CA LEU A 681 -9.42 -14.47 5.91
C LEU A 681 -9.67 -15.87 6.47
N ARG A 682 -8.87 -16.87 6.09
CA ARG A 682 -8.93 -18.22 6.66
C ARG A 682 -8.66 -18.19 8.16
N PHE A 683 -7.67 -17.43 8.63
CA PHE A 683 -7.35 -17.29 10.06
C PHE A 683 -8.49 -16.61 10.85
N LEU A 684 -9.03 -15.51 10.34
CA LEU A 684 -10.15 -14.78 10.99
C LEU A 684 -11.46 -15.58 11.02
N ASN A 685 -11.55 -16.65 10.22
CA ASN A 685 -12.67 -17.58 10.21
C ASN A 685 -12.34 -18.93 10.84
N ASP A 686 -11.26 -19.01 11.63
CA ASP A 686 -10.87 -20.15 12.43
C ASP A 686 -10.52 -21.41 11.59
N GLU A 687 -10.12 -21.22 10.31
CA GLU A 687 -9.77 -22.29 9.37
C GLU A 687 -8.28 -22.69 9.42
N ILE A 688 -7.39 -21.80 9.89
CA ILE A 688 -5.94 -22.04 10.04
C ILE A 688 -5.41 -21.46 11.37
N SER A 689 -4.23 -21.92 11.81
CA SER A 689 -3.61 -21.45 13.05
C SER A 689 -2.86 -20.12 12.88
N TRP A 690 -2.51 -19.50 14.02
CA TRP A 690 -1.68 -18.28 14.07
C TRP A 690 -0.31 -18.49 13.40
N GLU A 691 0.35 -19.62 13.68
CA GLU A 691 1.68 -19.92 13.15
C GLU A 691 1.67 -20.05 11.63
N ALA A 692 0.57 -20.58 11.07
CA ALA A 692 0.40 -20.71 9.63
C ALA A 692 0.24 -19.34 8.96
N VAL A 693 -0.62 -18.46 9.49
CA VAL A 693 -0.84 -17.12 8.89
C VAL A 693 0.37 -16.21 9.10
N GLU A 694 1.00 -16.23 10.28
CA GLU A 694 2.18 -15.42 10.59
C GLU A 694 3.33 -15.78 9.65
N LYS A 695 3.57 -17.08 9.44
CA LYS A 695 4.59 -17.56 8.50
C LYS A 695 4.34 -17.03 7.09
N VAL A 696 3.12 -17.13 6.56
CA VAL A 696 2.79 -16.64 5.21
C VAL A 696 2.98 -15.13 5.11
N VAL A 697 2.52 -14.37 6.09
CA VAL A 697 2.64 -12.90 6.10
C VAL A 697 4.11 -12.47 6.09
N LEU A 698 4.97 -13.14 6.86
CA LEU A 698 6.41 -12.87 6.93
C LEU A 698 7.15 -13.34 5.66
N GLU A 699 6.83 -14.52 5.14
CA GLU A 699 7.41 -15.04 3.88
C GLU A 699 7.08 -14.13 2.71
N GLN A 700 5.83 -13.66 2.60
CA GLN A 700 5.43 -12.72 1.55
C GLN A 700 6.08 -11.35 1.74
N HIS A 701 6.21 -10.86 2.98
CA HIS A 701 6.91 -9.60 3.24
C HIS A 701 8.38 -9.66 2.79
N ALA A 702 9.06 -10.79 3.00
CA ALA A 702 10.45 -11.00 2.59
C ALA A 702 10.67 -10.91 1.07
N LEU A 703 9.62 -11.00 0.25
CA LEU A 703 9.69 -10.86 -1.20
C LEU A 703 9.74 -9.40 -1.69
N PHE A 704 9.45 -8.41 -0.85
CA PHE A 704 9.43 -6.98 -1.21
C PHE A 704 10.76 -6.27 -0.84
N VAL A 705 11.13 -5.18 -1.54
CA VAL A 705 12.49 -4.56 -1.52
C VAL A 705 12.51 -3.10 -1.03
N GLU A 706 13.55 -2.72 -0.28
CA GLU A 706 13.79 -1.53 0.57
C GLU A 706 13.24 -0.14 0.14
N GLU A 707 13.09 0.20 -1.13
CA GLU A 707 12.54 1.53 -1.51
C GLU A 707 11.01 1.59 -1.50
N ASP A 708 10.35 0.45 -1.76
CA ASP A 708 8.90 0.27 -1.61
C ASP A 708 8.54 -0.43 -0.27
N GLU A 709 9.56 -0.77 0.52
CA GLU A 709 9.46 -1.48 1.81
C GLU A 709 8.79 -0.64 2.88
N ALA A 710 8.97 0.68 2.94
CA ALA A 710 8.38 1.47 4.03
C ALA A 710 6.84 1.32 4.11
N THR A 711 6.16 1.30 2.96
CA THR A 711 4.70 1.11 2.91
C THR A 711 4.32 -0.33 3.21
N VAL A 712 5.00 -1.32 2.60
CA VAL A 712 4.69 -2.74 2.83
C VAL A 712 5.05 -3.14 4.26
N GLN A 713 6.18 -2.70 4.81
CA GLN A 713 6.60 -2.92 6.19
C GLN A 713 5.62 -2.29 7.17
N GLN A 714 5.14 -1.07 6.90
CA GLN A 714 4.08 -0.46 7.70
C GLN A 714 2.79 -1.30 7.64
N ALA A 715 2.41 -1.78 6.44
CA ALA A 715 1.24 -2.62 6.26
C ALA A 715 1.39 -3.99 6.94
N THR A 716 2.52 -4.68 6.77
CA THR A 716 2.88 -5.95 7.42
C THR A 716 2.81 -5.80 8.93
N ARG A 717 3.46 -4.77 9.48
CA ARG A 717 3.45 -4.49 10.92
C ARG A 717 2.03 -4.28 11.41
N LEU A 718 1.25 -3.47 10.72
CA LEU A 718 -0.13 -3.18 11.10
C LEU A 718 -1.01 -4.44 11.01
N ILE A 719 -0.86 -5.26 9.97
CA ILE A 719 -1.56 -6.54 9.83
C ILE A 719 -1.24 -7.45 11.02
N LEU A 720 0.04 -7.69 11.32
CA LEU A 720 0.45 -8.57 12.40
C LEU A 720 -0.05 -8.07 13.76
N GLN A 721 -0.01 -6.76 14.01
CA GLN A 721 -0.54 -6.14 15.23
C GLN A 721 -2.04 -6.43 15.40
N GLN A 722 -2.85 -6.26 14.35
CA GLN A 722 -4.29 -6.51 14.42
C GLN A 722 -4.63 -7.99 14.56
N LEU A 723 -3.94 -8.87 13.83
CA LEU A 723 -4.19 -10.31 13.93
C LEU A 723 -3.76 -10.84 15.30
N ASN A 724 -2.69 -10.30 15.89
CA ASN A 724 -2.30 -10.63 17.25
C ASN A 724 -3.34 -10.14 18.27
N ALA A 725 -3.92 -8.94 18.07
CA ALA A 725 -5.00 -8.45 18.92
C ALA A 725 -6.23 -9.36 18.85
N TYR A 726 -6.64 -9.79 17.65
CA TYR A 726 -7.71 -10.77 17.47
C TYR A 726 -7.41 -12.10 18.19
N ARG A 727 -6.20 -12.64 18.02
CA ARG A 727 -5.76 -13.88 18.68
C ARG A 727 -5.87 -13.78 20.20
N ILE A 728 -5.44 -12.65 20.77
CA ILE A 728 -5.46 -12.42 22.21
C ILE A 728 -6.88 -12.28 22.71
N ALA A 729 -7.73 -11.56 21.99
CA ALA A 729 -9.16 -11.45 22.31
C ALA A 729 -9.83 -12.83 22.34
N GLN A 730 -9.57 -13.68 21.35
CA GLN A 730 -10.07 -15.06 21.30
C GLN A 730 -9.57 -15.91 22.48
N ARG A 731 -8.25 -15.90 22.74
CA ARG A 731 -7.62 -16.67 23.82
C ARG A 731 -8.18 -16.30 25.20
N HIS A 732 -8.50 -15.02 25.41
CA HIS A 732 -9.00 -14.49 26.68
C HIS A 732 -10.52 -14.28 26.70
N GLN A 733 -11.25 -14.80 25.71
CA GLN A 733 -12.71 -14.76 25.61
C GLN A 733 -13.30 -13.34 25.73
N ILE A 734 -12.64 -12.35 25.14
CA ILE A 734 -13.14 -10.97 25.10
C ILE A 734 -14.37 -10.90 24.17
N PRO A 735 -15.53 -10.35 24.62
CA PRO A 735 -16.73 -10.24 23.80
C PRO A 735 -16.49 -9.48 22.49
N VAL A 736 -17.15 -9.90 21.41
CA VAL A 736 -16.96 -9.32 20.06
C VAL A 736 -17.23 -7.82 20.05
N GLU A 737 -18.20 -7.35 20.84
CA GLU A 737 -18.55 -5.93 20.95
C GLU A 737 -17.38 -5.08 21.47
N LYS A 738 -16.55 -5.66 22.35
CA LYS A 738 -15.37 -5.00 22.92
C LYS A 738 -14.13 -5.08 22.00
N GLN A 739 -14.13 -5.98 21.03
CA GLN A 739 -13.07 -6.08 20.03
C GLN A 739 -13.20 -5.00 18.95
N MET A 740 -14.38 -4.40 18.82
CA MET A 740 -14.70 -3.39 17.82
C MET A 740 -14.38 -1.99 18.35
N THR A 741 -13.95 -1.09 17.46
CA THR A 741 -13.72 0.33 17.80
C THR A 741 -14.55 1.23 16.90
N LYS A 742 -14.81 2.46 17.34
CA LYS A 742 -15.64 3.42 16.58
C LYS A 742 -14.88 4.14 15.46
N SER A 743 -13.55 4.06 15.43
CA SER A 743 -12.70 4.71 14.41
C SER A 743 -11.54 3.81 13.97
N LYS A 744 -11.15 3.93 12.70
CA LYS A 744 -9.99 3.25 12.11
C LYS A 744 -8.68 3.60 12.82
N GLN A 745 -8.56 4.83 13.32
CA GLN A 745 -7.39 5.26 14.11
C GLN A 745 -7.32 4.49 15.43
N HIS A 746 -8.45 4.36 16.14
CA HIS A 746 -8.51 3.56 17.37
C HIS A 746 -8.21 2.09 17.13
N THR A 747 -8.61 1.53 15.98
CA THR A 747 -8.22 0.16 15.59
C THR A 747 -6.69 0.03 15.54
N ARG A 748 -6.02 0.95 14.84
CA ARG A 748 -4.56 0.95 14.69
C ARG A 748 -3.86 1.02 16.05
N GLU A 749 -4.29 1.96 16.90
CA GLU A 749 -3.74 2.14 18.24
C GLU A 749 -3.98 0.93 19.14
N LEU A 750 -5.16 0.31 19.10
CA LEU A 750 -5.47 -0.90 19.87
C LEU A 750 -4.48 -2.04 19.55
N GLY A 751 -4.18 -2.27 18.26
CA GLY A 751 -3.21 -3.29 17.85
C GLY A 751 -1.80 -3.04 18.41
N LEU A 752 -1.35 -1.78 18.38
CA LEU A 752 -0.07 -1.37 18.96
C LEU A 752 -0.05 -1.55 20.49
N VAL A 753 -1.11 -1.13 21.18
CA VAL A 753 -1.23 -1.28 22.64
C VAL A 753 -1.19 -2.75 23.05
N ILE A 754 -1.94 -3.62 22.35
CA ILE A 754 -1.96 -5.04 22.66
C ILE A 754 -0.60 -5.70 22.41
N GLU A 755 0.12 -5.32 21.35
CA GLU A 755 1.50 -5.76 21.12
C GLU A 755 2.42 -5.37 22.29
N LEU A 756 2.38 -4.10 22.71
CA LEU A 756 3.19 -3.58 23.82
C LEU A 756 2.87 -4.27 25.15
N VAL A 757 1.58 -4.41 25.49
CA VAL A 757 1.13 -5.15 26.68
C VAL A 757 1.66 -6.58 26.64
N SER A 758 1.54 -7.25 25.49
CA SER A 758 1.99 -8.64 25.34
C SER A 758 3.50 -8.81 25.48
N ALA A 759 4.29 -7.85 24.96
CA ALA A 759 5.74 -7.86 25.11
C ALA A 759 6.14 -7.72 26.60
N LYS A 760 5.52 -6.77 27.31
CA LYS A 760 5.79 -6.53 28.74
C LYS A 760 5.34 -7.67 29.64
N LEU A 761 4.22 -8.30 29.32
CA LEU A 761 3.75 -9.50 30.04
C LEU A 761 4.62 -10.74 29.81
N LYS A 762 5.52 -10.75 28.81
CA LYS A 762 6.56 -11.79 28.66
C LYS A 762 7.78 -11.53 29.55
N GLU A 763 8.10 -10.26 29.79
CA GLU A 763 9.23 -9.86 30.66
C GLU A 763 8.94 -10.11 32.15
N LYS A 764 7.66 -10.03 32.56
CA LYS A 764 7.21 -10.20 33.95
C LYS A 764 6.39 -11.49 34.11
N THR A 765 6.58 -12.24 35.18
CA THR A 765 5.81 -13.48 35.45
C THR A 765 4.42 -13.14 36.00
N VAL A 766 3.43 -13.02 35.12
CA VAL A 766 2.06 -12.59 35.48
C VAL A 766 1.07 -13.78 35.44
N PRO A 767 0.21 -13.98 36.46
CA PRO A 767 -0.87 -14.97 36.45
C PRO A 767 -1.88 -14.75 35.31
N GLU A 768 -2.40 -15.83 34.73
CA GLU A 768 -3.25 -15.76 33.52
C GLU A 768 -4.57 -15.01 33.74
N ALA A 769 -5.16 -15.09 34.95
CA ALA A 769 -6.35 -14.32 35.33
C ALA A 769 -6.10 -12.80 35.31
N GLN A 770 -4.91 -12.36 35.71
CA GLN A 770 -4.53 -10.94 35.66
C GLN A 770 -4.28 -10.48 34.22
N LYS A 771 -3.71 -11.34 33.36
CA LYS A 771 -3.57 -11.03 31.93
C LYS A 771 -4.93 -10.82 31.28
N GLN A 772 -5.89 -11.68 31.58
CA GLN A 772 -7.26 -11.54 31.07
C GLN A 772 -7.89 -10.21 31.51
N SER A 773 -7.76 -9.84 32.79
CA SER A 773 -8.25 -8.56 33.31
C SER A 773 -7.61 -7.35 32.62
N LEU A 774 -6.29 -7.37 32.40
CA LEU A 774 -5.56 -6.32 31.68
C LEU A 774 -6.03 -6.19 30.23
N TYR A 775 -6.15 -7.29 29.50
CA TYR A 775 -6.65 -7.26 28.13
C TYR A 775 -8.10 -6.76 28.08
N ASP A 776 -8.99 -7.24 28.95
CA ASP A 776 -10.39 -6.77 28.99
C ASP A 776 -10.48 -5.27 29.27
N GLN A 777 -9.66 -4.74 30.17
CA GLN A 777 -9.63 -3.31 30.47
C GLN A 777 -9.19 -2.48 29.25
N VAL A 778 -8.16 -2.94 28.51
CA VAL A 778 -7.67 -2.27 27.29
C VAL A 778 -8.73 -2.31 26.18
N PHE A 779 -9.30 -3.49 25.89
CA PHE A 779 -10.36 -3.62 24.89
C PHE A 779 -11.61 -2.79 25.25
N SER A 780 -12.02 -2.80 26.52
CA SER A 780 -13.15 -2.00 27.01
C SER A 780 -12.91 -0.51 26.82
N PHE A 781 -11.70 -0.02 27.10
CA PHE A 781 -11.35 1.38 26.85
C PHE A 781 -11.52 1.75 25.37
N PHE A 782 -10.85 1.02 24.46
CA PHE A 782 -10.88 1.34 23.03
C PHE A 782 -12.27 1.19 22.38
N SER A 783 -13.08 0.24 22.84
CA SER A 783 -14.47 0.08 22.37
C SER A 783 -15.40 1.22 22.84
N SER A 784 -15.13 1.81 24.00
CA SER A 784 -15.93 2.91 24.56
C SER A 784 -15.62 4.29 23.97
N LEU A 785 -14.42 4.49 23.42
CA LEU A 785 -13.97 5.77 22.86
C LEU A 785 -14.91 6.29 21.76
N ASP A 786 -15.12 7.60 21.74
CA ASP A 786 -15.85 8.28 20.66
C ASP A 786 -14.96 8.46 19.44
N ALA A 787 -15.53 8.29 18.24
CA ALA A 787 -14.79 8.22 16.98
C ALA A 787 -13.87 9.44 16.72
N ASP A 788 -14.27 10.62 17.19
CA ASP A 788 -13.58 11.90 16.98
C ASP A 788 -12.51 12.21 18.03
N LYS A 789 -12.38 11.39 19.09
CA LYS A 789 -11.41 11.62 20.16
C LYS A 789 -10.01 11.17 19.70
N GLU A 790 -9.13 12.13 19.42
CA GLU A 790 -7.73 11.84 19.11
C GLU A 790 -6.95 11.40 20.36
N LEU A 791 -6.15 10.34 20.21
CA LEU A 791 -5.20 9.88 21.23
C LEU A 791 -3.79 10.35 20.83
N ALA A 792 -3.12 11.08 21.72
CA ALA A 792 -1.69 11.31 21.56
C ALA A 792 -0.95 9.97 21.72
N SER A 793 0.01 9.67 20.83
CA SER A 793 0.78 8.42 20.86
C SER A 793 1.90 8.41 21.91
N SER A 794 2.37 9.59 22.33
CA SER A 794 3.51 9.74 23.24
C SER A 794 3.32 9.25 24.70
N PRO A 795 2.12 9.31 25.34
CA PRO A 795 1.92 8.82 26.71
C PRO A 795 1.53 7.33 26.78
N ILE A 796 1.21 6.69 25.63
CA ILE A 796 0.70 5.32 25.58
C ILE A 796 1.67 4.30 26.23
N PRO A 797 2.99 4.29 25.91
CA PRO A 797 3.91 3.32 26.49
C PRO A 797 3.99 3.42 28.02
N GLN A 798 4.10 4.64 28.56
CA GLN A 798 4.21 4.88 30.00
C GLN A 798 2.90 4.53 30.72
N ALA A 799 1.74 4.85 30.13
CA ALA A 799 0.45 4.48 30.67
C ALA A 799 0.27 2.96 30.75
N ILE A 800 0.73 2.21 29.73
CA ILE A 800 0.70 0.74 29.73
C ILE A 800 1.60 0.18 30.83
N GLU A 801 2.85 0.64 30.91
CA GLU A 801 3.78 0.15 31.94
C GLU A 801 3.25 0.44 33.34
N ALA A 802 2.68 1.64 33.56
CA ALA A 802 2.08 2.01 34.84
C ALA A 802 0.83 1.15 35.17
N LEU A 803 -0.01 0.87 34.16
CA LEU A 803 -1.18 0.01 34.31
C LEU A 803 -0.77 -1.41 34.71
N ILE A 804 0.22 -1.99 34.01
CA ILE A 804 0.77 -3.32 34.32
C ILE A 804 1.35 -3.34 35.73
N SER A 805 2.11 -2.31 36.10
CA SER A 805 2.68 -2.21 37.45
C SER A 805 1.60 -2.19 38.54
N CYS A 806 0.53 -1.40 38.35
CA CYS A 806 -0.59 -1.34 39.29
C CYS A 806 -1.31 -2.69 39.42
N HIS A 807 -1.57 -3.37 38.31
CA HIS A 807 -2.22 -4.70 38.32
C HIS A 807 -1.37 -5.76 39.01
N LEU A 808 -0.04 -5.70 38.89
CA LEU A 808 0.86 -6.63 39.58
C LEU A 808 0.87 -6.43 41.09
N GLN A 809 0.66 -5.19 41.55
CA GLN A 809 0.63 -4.86 42.97
C GLN A 809 -0.73 -5.19 43.64
N SER A 810 -1.82 -5.21 42.89
CA SER A 810 -3.16 -5.53 43.42
C SER A 810 -3.97 -6.42 42.45
N PRO A 811 -3.92 -7.75 42.60
CA PRO A 811 -4.56 -8.72 41.72
C PRO A 811 -6.09 -8.63 41.61
N GLU A 812 -6.75 -8.16 42.67
CA GLU A 812 -8.21 -8.34 42.86
C GLU A 812 -9.04 -7.14 42.41
N THR A 813 -8.43 -5.94 42.28
CA THR A 813 -9.13 -4.71 41.88
C THR A 813 -8.23 -3.80 41.04
N PRO A 814 -8.68 -3.32 39.86
CA PRO A 814 -7.93 -2.36 39.06
C PRO A 814 -7.81 -1.04 39.85
N LEU A 815 -6.58 -0.72 40.26
CA LEU A 815 -6.31 0.47 41.08
C LEU A 815 -6.50 1.78 40.31
N VAL A 816 -6.38 1.73 38.98
CA VAL A 816 -6.48 2.89 38.10
C VAL A 816 -7.01 2.47 36.73
N SER A 817 -7.78 3.36 36.09
CA SER A 817 -8.23 3.14 34.71
C SER A 817 -7.13 3.50 33.71
N PHE A 818 -7.09 2.80 32.58
CA PHE A 818 -6.17 3.15 31.49
C PHE A 818 -6.41 4.58 30.97
N ASP A 819 -7.66 5.03 30.94
CA ASP A 819 -8.05 6.39 30.57
C ASP A 819 -7.38 7.45 31.46
N ALA A 820 -7.39 7.24 32.79
CA ALA A 820 -6.78 8.17 33.73
C ALA A 820 -5.26 8.30 33.51
N LEU A 821 -4.57 7.19 33.22
CA LEU A 821 -3.12 7.19 32.96
C LEU A 821 -2.74 7.84 31.63
N LEU A 822 -3.61 7.76 30.62
CA LEU A 822 -3.39 8.42 29.34
C LEU A 822 -3.54 9.94 29.43
N HIS A 823 -4.50 10.43 30.22
CA HIS A 823 -4.73 11.87 30.39
C HIS A 823 -3.73 12.51 31.36
N ASP A 824 -3.23 11.76 32.34
CA ASP A 824 -2.24 12.23 33.31
C ASP A 824 -0.90 11.47 33.17
N SER A 825 -0.06 11.95 32.25
CA SER A 825 1.29 11.43 32.08
C SER A 825 2.17 11.63 33.32
N THR A 826 1.86 12.58 34.19
CA THR A 826 2.59 12.79 35.45
C THR A 826 2.29 11.67 36.43
N LEU A 827 1.03 11.26 36.54
CA LEU A 827 0.60 10.11 37.34
C LEU A 827 1.22 8.80 36.83
N ALA A 828 1.21 8.56 35.51
CA ALA A 828 1.82 7.37 34.94
C ALA A 828 3.32 7.28 35.27
N ASN A 829 4.07 8.38 35.07
CA ASN A 829 5.49 8.43 35.40
C ASN A 829 5.77 8.31 36.90
N ALA A 830 4.89 8.86 37.75
CA ALA A 830 5.01 8.73 39.21
C ALA A 830 4.84 7.27 39.67
N ILE A 831 3.89 6.54 39.10
CA ILE A 831 3.69 5.10 39.37
C ILE A 831 4.94 4.31 38.98
N LEU A 832 5.51 4.56 37.81
CA LEU A 832 6.74 3.91 37.36
C LEU A 832 7.94 4.26 38.25
N ALA A 833 8.00 5.49 38.76
CA ALA A 833 9.03 5.91 39.70
C ALA A 833 8.90 5.17 41.05
N LEU A 834 7.68 4.94 41.54
CA LEU A 834 7.42 4.12 42.73
C LEU A 834 7.78 2.65 42.53
N GLU A 835 7.45 2.08 41.36
CA GLU A 835 7.82 0.69 41.02
C GLU A 835 9.33 0.48 41.12
N LYS A 836 10.14 1.40 40.58
CA LYS A 836 11.61 1.35 40.67
C LYS A 836 12.13 1.39 42.11
N GLN A 837 11.39 1.98 43.04
CA GLN A 837 11.74 2.04 44.46
C GLN A 837 11.13 0.90 45.28
N GLU A 838 10.45 -0.06 44.63
CA GLU A 838 9.68 -1.11 45.30
C GLU A 838 8.66 -0.54 46.30
N LEU A 839 8.01 0.57 45.93
CA LEU A 839 6.95 1.23 46.70
C LEU A 839 5.57 0.99 46.06
N PRO A 840 4.51 0.82 46.87
CA PRO A 840 3.17 0.56 46.35
C PRO A 840 2.55 1.82 45.74
N ALA A 841 2.13 1.72 44.47
CA ALA A 841 1.35 2.72 43.75
C ALA A 841 0.00 2.99 44.41
N GLN A 842 -0.55 2.01 45.15
CA GLN A 842 -1.80 2.18 45.88
C GLN A 842 -1.78 3.36 46.86
N SER A 843 -0.63 3.61 47.49
CA SER A 843 -0.47 4.75 48.40
C SER A 843 -0.57 6.11 47.68
N LEU A 844 -0.35 6.15 46.36
CA LEU A 844 -0.50 7.37 45.54
C LEU A 844 -1.93 7.50 45.03
N LEU A 845 -2.51 6.38 44.61
CA LEU A 845 -3.85 6.34 44.00
C LEU A 845 -4.99 6.58 44.99
N THR A 846 -4.75 6.33 46.28
CA THR A 846 -5.69 6.62 47.37
C THR A 846 -5.72 8.09 47.80
N LEU A 847 -4.80 8.92 47.29
CA LEU A 847 -4.78 10.35 47.60
C LEU A 847 -5.82 11.11 46.76
N GLU A 848 -6.53 12.05 47.39
CA GLU A 848 -7.45 12.95 46.70
C GLU A 848 -6.71 14.09 45.98
N GLU A 849 -7.34 14.66 44.95
CA GLU A 849 -6.85 15.90 44.34
C GLU A 849 -7.13 17.09 45.27
N PRO A 850 -6.21 18.08 45.39
CA PRO A 850 -5.01 18.32 44.57
C PRO A 850 -3.72 17.64 45.07
N LEU A 851 -3.78 16.93 46.21
CA LEU A 851 -2.60 16.34 46.85
C LEU A 851 -1.93 15.28 45.96
N ARG A 852 -2.73 14.41 45.33
CA ARG A 852 -2.22 13.40 44.39
C ARG A 852 -1.33 14.02 43.31
N ASN A 853 -1.75 15.14 42.73
CA ASN A 853 -1.02 15.82 41.65
C ASN A 853 0.31 16.39 42.16
N ALA A 854 0.31 16.96 43.36
CA ALA A 854 1.52 17.46 44.01
C ALA A 854 2.51 16.32 44.33
N VAL A 855 2.01 15.18 44.82
CA VAL A 855 2.83 13.99 45.08
C VAL A 855 3.36 13.41 43.77
N SER A 856 2.53 13.24 42.74
CA SER A 856 2.95 12.76 41.42
C SER A 856 4.07 13.62 40.84
N ALA A 857 3.91 14.95 40.86
CA ALA A 857 4.95 15.87 40.37
C ALA A 857 6.26 15.75 41.15
N ALA A 858 6.18 15.58 42.48
CA ALA A 858 7.36 15.40 43.32
C ALA A 858 8.06 14.07 43.05
N LEU A 859 7.33 12.97 42.89
CA LEU A 859 7.88 11.65 42.55
C LEU A 859 8.58 11.65 41.19
N VAL A 860 7.96 12.27 40.18
CA VAL A 860 8.58 12.45 38.86
C VAL A 860 9.86 13.27 38.99
N LYS A 861 9.84 14.36 39.74
CA LYS A 861 11.05 15.17 40.01
C LYS A 861 12.15 14.36 40.71
N LEU A 862 11.80 13.57 41.72
CA LEU A 862 12.75 12.71 42.43
C LEU A 862 13.35 11.64 41.53
N SER A 863 12.55 11.03 40.64
CA SER A 863 13.06 10.06 39.67
C SER A 863 14.11 10.64 38.71
N GLN A 864 14.10 11.96 38.50
CA GLN A 864 15.06 12.66 37.65
C GLN A 864 16.32 13.09 38.42
N VAL A 865 16.17 13.41 39.72
CA VAL A 865 17.20 14.09 40.52
C VAL A 865 17.90 13.17 41.52
N SER A 866 17.15 12.26 42.16
CA SER A 866 17.66 11.29 43.13
C SER A 866 16.92 9.95 43.01
N PRO A 867 17.11 9.22 41.90
CA PRO A 867 16.33 8.01 41.60
C PRO A 867 16.59 6.83 42.54
N ASN A 868 17.57 6.88 43.44
CA ASN A 868 17.91 5.78 44.34
C ASN A 868 17.59 6.09 45.82
N ASP A 869 17.01 7.25 46.12
CA ASP A 869 16.74 7.69 47.49
C ASP A 869 15.32 7.31 47.93
N ARG A 870 15.16 6.04 48.32
CA ARG A 870 13.87 5.50 48.80
C ARG A 870 13.28 6.29 49.98
N GLN A 871 14.12 6.90 50.81
CA GLN A 871 13.65 7.71 51.95
C GLN A 871 13.01 9.02 51.48
N ALA A 872 13.60 9.69 50.50
CA ALA A 872 13.01 10.86 49.86
C ALA A 872 11.67 10.53 49.18
N PHE A 873 11.57 9.39 48.50
CA PHE A 873 10.30 8.93 47.92
C PHE A 873 9.22 8.72 48.98
N ASN A 874 9.55 8.07 50.11
CA ASN A 874 8.62 7.88 51.23
C ASN A 874 8.18 9.22 51.84
N LEU A 875 9.11 10.17 52.06
CA LEU A 875 8.80 11.50 52.58
C LEU A 875 7.86 12.26 51.63
N ALA A 876 8.13 12.23 50.32
CA ALA A 876 7.28 12.87 49.32
C ALA A 876 5.85 12.28 49.26
N MET A 877 5.64 11.05 49.71
CA MET A 877 4.33 10.39 49.77
C MET A 877 3.50 10.73 51.01
N GLN A 878 4.09 11.30 52.07
CA GLN A 878 3.39 11.54 53.32
C GLN A 878 2.33 12.65 53.21
N ASN A 879 1.13 12.44 53.77
CA ASN A 879 0.06 13.44 53.84
C ASN A 879 0.14 14.33 55.10
N ASP A 880 1.30 14.42 55.73
CA ASP A 880 1.53 15.28 56.89
C ASP A 880 2.26 16.57 56.48
N SER A 881 2.60 17.38 57.48
CA SER A 881 3.39 18.60 57.29
C SER A 881 4.74 18.32 56.66
N ASP A 882 5.34 17.16 56.91
CA ASP A 882 6.74 16.88 56.57
C ASP A 882 6.83 16.54 55.08
N GLY A 883 5.91 15.68 54.61
CA GLY A 883 5.74 15.44 53.19
C GLY A 883 5.30 16.70 52.44
N HIS A 884 4.41 17.52 53.01
CA HIS A 884 4.02 18.80 52.40
C HIS A 884 5.23 19.71 52.19
N ASP A 885 6.00 19.94 53.24
CA ASP A 885 7.15 20.84 53.25
C ASP A 885 8.23 20.35 52.27
N PHE A 886 8.45 19.03 52.23
CA PHE A 886 9.39 18.40 51.31
C PHE A 886 8.98 18.58 49.85
N ARG A 887 7.72 18.27 49.51
CA ARG A 887 7.20 18.48 48.15
C ARG A 887 7.34 19.94 47.73
N PHE A 888 7.00 20.88 48.61
CA PHE A 888 7.12 22.31 48.32
C PHE A 888 8.58 22.74 48.06
N LEU A 889 9.54 22.25 48.85
CA LEU A 889 10.97 22.52 48.61
C LEU A 889 11.49 21.89 47.31
N LEU A 890 11.03 20.67 46.97
CA LEU A 890 11.37 20.01 45.70
C LEU A 890 10.92 20.83 44.47
N THR A 891 9.77 21.52 44.54
CA THR A 891 9.32 22.39 43.43
C THR A 891 10.27 23.56 43.14
N ARG A 892 11.03 24.01 44.16
CA ARG A 892 12.02 25.08 44.02
C ARG A 892 13.35 24.58 43.46
N MET A 893 13.52 23.26 43.27
CA MET A 893 14.71 22.73 42.65
C MET A 893 14.69 22.95 41.13
N ASN A 894 15.59 23.82 40.64
CA ASN A 894 15.67 24.15 39.22
C ASN A 894 15.98 22.90 38.36
N ALA A 895 15.16 22.67 37.33
CA ALA A 895 15.26 21.49 36.46
C ALA A 895 16.38 21.57 35.41
N ALA A 896 16.85 22.78 35.08
CA ALA A 896 17.70 23.00 33.91
C ALA A 896 19.06 22.28 33.93
N HIS A 897 19.55 21.83 35.08
CA HIS A 897 20.93 21.36 35.23
C HIS A 897 21.13 20.09 36.08
N GLN A 898 20.08 19.27 36.27
CA GLN A 898 20.10 18.07 37.13
C GLN A 898 20.79 18.32 38.48
N PRO A 899 20.06 18.88 39.48
CA PRO A 899 20.63 19.10 40.81
C PRO A 899 21.21 17.79 41.38
N PRO A 900 22.31 17.86 42.16
CA PRO A 900 22.93 16.65 42.67
C PRO A 900 22.02 15.93 43.68
N PRO A 901 22.02 14.58 43.71
CA PRO A 901 21.25 13.78 44.68
C PRO A 901 21.48 14.21 46.13
N GLN A 902 22.70 14.66 46.48
CA GLN A 902 23.06 15.15 47.81
C GLN A 902 22.15 16.30 48.30
N LEU A 903 21.63 17.12 47.38
CA LEU A 903 20.74 18.23 47.73
C LEU A 903 19.37 17.71 48.21
N VAL A 904 18.88 16.60 47.65
CA VAL A 904 17.65 15.94 48.11
C VAL A 904 17.84 15.37 49.50
N THR A 905 18.96 14.69 49.74
CA THR A 905 19.31 14.13 51.06
C THR A 905 19.46 15.25 52.11
N PHE A 906 20.06 16.38 51.75
CA PHE A 906 20.18 17.56 52.61
C PHE A 906 18.80 18.11 53.04
N LEU A 907 17.84 18.21 52.10
CA LEU A 907 16.48 18.65 52.41
C LEU A 907 15.74 17.64 53.28
N TYR A 908 15.85 16.35 52.96
CA TYR A 908 15.26 15.27 53.75
C TYR A 908 15.71 15.32 55.21
N GLN A 909 17.02 15.40 55.45
CA GLN A 909 17.58 15.47 56.81
C GLN A 909 17.14 16.73 57.55
N GLY A 910 17.07 17.86 56.85
CA GLY A 910 16.67 19.14 57.42
C GLY A 910 15.19 19.19 57.84
N ILE A 911 14.30 18.51 57.11
CA ILE A 911 12.89 18.35 57.50
C ILE A 911 12.78 17.40 58.68
N TRP A 912 13.42 16.24 58.59
CA TRP A 912 13.40 15.22 59.64
C TRP A 912 13.90 15.73 61.00
N SER A 913 14.99 16.51 60.99
CA SER A 913 15.58 17.08 62.21
C SER A 913 14.89 18.36 62.70
N ARG A 914 13.87 18.86 61.97
CA ARG A 914 13.26 20.20 62.21
C ARG A 914 14.31 21.29 62.38
N ARG A 915 15.31 21.30 61.49
CA ARG A 915 16.45 22.21 61.56
C ARG A 915 15.98 23.67 61.48
N ILE A 916 16.41 24.48 62.46
CA ILE A 916 16.10 25.91 62.56
C ILE A 916 17.34 26.83 62.48
N ARG A 917 18.52 26.26 62.22
CA ARG A 917 19.81 26.95 62.10
C ARG A 917 20.45 26.64 60.74
N PRO A 918 21.13 27.63 60.11
CA PRO A 918 21.83 27.42 58.85
C PRO A 918 23.01 26.47 59.01
N GLU A 919 23.26 25.67 57.98
CA GLU A 919 24.39 24.75 57.89
C GLU A 919 25.42 25.22 56.84
N ASP A 920 25.87 26.46 56.96
CA ASP A 920 26.77 27.09 56.00
C ASP A 920 28.05 26.28 55.76
N GLU A 921 28.63 25.70 56.82
CA GLU A 921 29.82 24.85 56.74
C GLU A 921 29.59 23.54 55.96
N VAL A 922 28.40 22.94 56.08
CA VAL A 922 28.02 21.71 55.36
C VAL A 922 27.78 22.05 53.89
N ILE A 923 27.08 23.16 53.61
CA ILE A 923 26.81 23.61 52.24
C ILE A 923 28.13 23.95 51.52
N GLU A 924 29.05 24.64 52.19
CA GLU A 924 30.36 25.00 51.63
C GLU A 924 31.23 23.77 51.30
N LYS A 925 31.12 22.72 52.12
CA LYS A 925 31.88 21.47 51.99
C LYS A 925 31.31 20.50 50.96
N ASP A 926 29.99 20.31 50.97
CA ASP A 926 29.35 19.19 50.25
C ASP A 926 28.91 19.54 48.82
N PHE A 927 28.89 20.83 48.46
CA PHE A 927 28.53 21.28 47.10
C PHE A 927 29.70 22.02 46.44
N SER A 928 30.33 21.47 45.40
CA SER A 928 31.52 22.09 44.79
C SER A 928 31.23 23.20 43.77
N LYS A 929 30.05 23.20 43.14
CA LYS A 929 29.69 24.16 42.07
C LYS A 929 29.00 25.40 42.66
N GLN A 930 29.49 26.60 42.36
CA GLN A 930 28.96 27.88 42.89
C GLN A 930 27.45 28.05 42.69
N ARG A 931 26.89 27.65 41.54
CA ARG A 931 25.45 27.74 41.29
C ARG A 931 24.62 26.77 42.14
N VAL A 932 25.15 25.57 42.39
CA VAL A 932 24.51 24.59 43.28
C VAL A 932 24.61 25.04 44.72
N LYS A 933 25.74 25.63 45.13
CA LYS A 933 25.89 26.27 46.46
C LYS A 933 24.83 27.35 46.68
N MET A 934 24.68 28.29 45.74
CA MET A 934 23.65 29.33 45.84
C MET A 934 22.24 28.76 45.95
N GLN A 935 21.95 27.69 45.20
CA GLN A 935 20.66 27.00 45.28
C GLN A 935 20.47 26.27 46.62
N ALA A 936 21.52 25.65 47.16
CA ALA A 936 21.49 25.01 48.46
C ALA A 936 21.28 26.01 49.59
N PHE A 937 21.92 27.19 49.54
CA PHE A 937 21.68 28.29 50.48
C PHE A 937 20.23 28.81 50.45
N ASP A 938 19.66 29.07 49.26
CA ASP A 938 18.25 29.50 49.15
C ASP A 938 17.28 28.43 49.68
N LEU A 939 17.54 27.16 49.38
CA LEU A 939 16.72 26.06 49.87
C LEU A 939 16.86 25.83 51.39
N ASP A 940 18.05 26.01 51.96
CA ASP A 940 18.28 25.90 53.41
C ASP A 940 17.58 27.03 54.17
N GLU A 941 17.68 28.28 53.69
CA GLU A 941 16.99 29.42 54.28
C GLU A 941 15.48 29.19 54.32
N ARG A 942 14.90 28.71 53.20
CA ARG A 942 13.48 28.38 53.10
C ARG A 942 13.09 27.23 54.03
N LEU A 943 13.86 26.16 54.08
CA LEU A 943 13.64 25.04 54.98
C LEU A 943 13.61 25.49 56.44
N ILE A 944 14.55 26.33 56.85
CA ILE A 944 14.63 26.89 58.21
C ILE A 944 13.39 27.73 58.51
N MET A 945 12.97 28.58 57.56
CA MET A 945 11.75 29.39 57.73
C MET A 945 10.50 28.52 57.85
N ILE A 946 10.38 27.48 57.03
CA ILE A 946 9.28 26.52 57.13
C ILE A 946 9.27 25.87 58.52
N ASN A 947 10.40 25.34 58.98
CA ASN A 947 10.50 24.71 60.29
C ASN A 947 10.19 25.69 61.44
N ARG A 948 10.54 26.97 61.31
CA ARG A 948 10.19 28.02 62.29
C ARG A 948 8.69 28.31 62.29
N LEU A 949 8.04 28.38 61.13
CA LEU A 949 6.59 28.52 61.04
C LEU A 949 5.88 27.30 61.65
N ARG A 950 6.36 26.08 61.37
CA ARG A 950 5.84 24.85 61.97
C ARG A 950 5.98 24.85 63.50
N ALA A 951 7.11 25.30 64.03
CA ALA A 951 7.32 25.43 65.47
C ALA A 951 6.36 26.44 66.14
N LEU A 952 5.83 27.39 65.37
CA LEU A 952 4.81 28.36 65.82
C LEU A 952 3.37 27.87 65.62
N GLY A 953 3.17 26.67 65.06
CA GLY A 953 1.86 26.06 64.84
C GLY A 953 1.15 26.52 63.57
N PHE A 954 1.87 27.04 62.58
CA PHE A 954 1.28 27.40 61.29
C PHE A 954 0.96 26.19 60.42
N ASP A 955 -0.18 26.26 59.75
CA ASP A 955 -0.67 25.23 58.84
C ASP A 955 -0.03 25.31 57.44
N ASN A 956 -0.48 24.43 56.57
CA ASN A 956 0.01 24.34 55.19
C ASN A 956 -0.29 25.61 54.38
N GLN A 957 -1.34 26.38 54.69
CA GLN A 957 -1.75 27.54 53.90
C GLN A 957 -0.75 28.68 54.03
N VAL A 958 -0.29 28.96 55.26
CA VAL A 958 0.69 30.02 55.52
C VAL A 958 2.07 29.62 54.98
N VAL A 959 2.46 28.36 55.16
CA VAL A 959 3.72 27.82 54.60
C VAL A 959 3.71 27.89 53.07
N ALA A 960 2.62 27.45 52.42
CA ALA A 960 2.49 27.51 50.97
C ALA A 960 2.51 28.96 50.46
N PHE A 961 1.87 29.89 51.16
CA PHE A 961 1.87 31.31 50.81
C PHE A 961 3.27 31.91 50.84
N MET A 962 4.05 31.70 51.91
CA MET A 962 5.45 32.14 52.00
C MET A 962 6.30 31.66 50.81
N MET A 963 5.94 30.52 50.24
CA MET A 963 6.67 29.83 49.19
C MET A 963 6.16 30.12 47.78
N LYS A 964 5.16 31.01 47.58
CA LYS A 964 4.78 31.46 46.23
C LYS A 964 5.78 32.49 45.68
N ASN A 965 5.75 32.71 44.37
CA ASN A 965 6.64 33.65 43.67
C ASN A 965 5.96 34.97 43.27
N ASP A 966 4.77 35.25 43.79
CA ASP A 966 4.11 36.54 43.61
C ASP A 966 4.71 37.63 44.52
N GLU A 967 4.42 38.89 44.22
CA GLU A 967 4.97 40.04 44.94
C GLU A 967 4.57 40.05 46.43
N LYS A 968 3.32 39.72 46.75
CA LYS A 968 2.81 39.73 48.12
C LYS A 968 3.48 38.66 48.98
N SER A 969 3.64 37.46 48.43
CA SER A 969 4.34 36.35 49.09
C SER A 969 5.82 36.65 49.33
N ARG A 970 6.49 37.34 48.38
CA ARG A 970 7.88 37.80 48.55
C ARG A 970 8.01 38.86 49.65
N GLN A 971 7.04 39.76 49.76
CA GLN A 971 7.02 40.78 50.81
C GLN A 971 6.70 40.18 52.18
N PHE A 972 5.78 39.22 52.25
CA PHE A 972 5.54 38.43 53.46
C PHE A 972 6.80 37.70 53.92
N TYR A 973 7.50 37.01 53.00
CA TYR A 973 8.77 36.35 53.31
C TYR A 973 9.82 37.31 53.86
N LYS A 974 9.99 38.49 53.23
CA LYS A 974 10.92 39.53 53.71
C LYS A 974 10.54 40.07 55.10
N ALA A 975 9.25 40.29 55.36
CA ALA A 975 8.76 40.74 56.65
C ALA A 975 9.04 39.69 57.74
N VAL A 976 8.76 38.41 57.47
CA VAL A 976 9.07 37.29 58.37
C VAL A 976 10.56 37.21 58.66
N LEU A 977 11.42 37.25 57.63
CA LEU A 977 12.87 37.24 57.81
C LEU A 977 13.36 38.39 58.70
N ARG A 978 12.79 39.59 58.55
CA ARG A 978 13.16 40.74 59.38
C ARG A 978 12.74 40.55 60.83
N VAL A 979 11.51 40.08 61.06
CA VAL A 979 11.03 39.78 62.42
C VAL A 979 11.91 38.71 63.07
N GLU A 980 12.27 37.67 62.33
CA GLU A 980 13.17 36.62 62.80
C GLU A 980 14.56 37.16 63.18
N ALA A 981 15.15 38.02 62.33
CA ALA A 981 16.44 38.65 62.57
C ALA A 981 16.42 39.54 63.82
N GLU A 982 15.42 40.40 63.96
CA GLU A 982 15.29 41.29 65.11
C GLU A 982 14.98 40.53 66.41
N CYS A 983 14.10 39.52 66.37
CA CYS A 983 13.86 38.66 67.53
C CYS A 983 15.12 37.89 67.94
N GLN A 984 15.93 37.45 66.96
CA GLN A 984 17.22 36.81 67.24
C GLN A 984 18.21 37.80 67.88
N THR A 985 18.28 39.05 67.42
CA THR A 985 19.10 40.12 68.01
C THR A 985 18.66 40.45 69.43
N ILE A 986 17.36 40.54 69.68
CA ILE A 986 16.81 40.77 71.02
C ILE A 986 17.17 39.58 71.93
N ARG A 987 17.01 38.34 71.47
CA ARG A 987 17.38 37.14 72.22
C ARG A 987 18.87 37.09 72.55
N SER A 988 19.74 37.29 71.56
CA SER A 988 21.19 37.22 71.77
C SER A 988 21.64 38.26 72.78
N ARG A 989 21.20 39.52 72.61
CA ARG A 989 21.49 40.60 73.55
C ARG A 989 20.98 40.29 74.95
N LEU A 990 19.70 39.94 75.10
CA LEU A 990 19.12 39.68 76.42
C LEU A 990 19.69 38.44 77.09
N SER A 991 20.08 37.41 76.34
CA SER A 991 20.71 36.21 76.92
C SER A 991 22.05 36.52 77.62
N VAL A 992 22.76 37.55 77.14
CA VAL A 992 24.05 37.99 77.70
C VAL A 992 23.87 39.10 78.73
N GLU A 993 23.12 40.13 78.40
CA GLU A 993 23.02 41.37 79.19
C GLU A 993 21.89 41.30 80.25
N ALA A 994 20.90 40.43 80.06
CA ALA A 994 19.70 40.40 80.88
C ALA A 994 19.00 39.03 80.96
N SER A 995 19.69 38.04 81.50
CA SER A 995 19.22 36.64 81.59
C SER A 995 17.80 36.47 82.18
N GLU A 996 17.46 37.20 83.25
CA GLU A 996 16.11 37.16 83.84
C GLU A 996 15.03 37.69 82.89
N LYS A 997 15.33 38.75 82.12
CA LYS A 997 14.43 39.30 81.10
C LYS A 997 14.34 38.37 79.90
N TYR A 998 15.43 37.68 79.56
CA TYR A 998 15.45 36.63 78.55
C TYR A 998 14.57 35.44 78.92
N GLU A 999 14.62 34.95 80.17
CA GLU A 999 13.76 33.85 80.62
C GLU A 999 12.27 34.24 80.67
N GLN A 1000 11.94 35.52 80.90
CA GLN A 1000 10.57 36.03 80.75
C GLN A 1000 10.13 36.16 79.28
N LEU A 1001 11.03 36.60 78.41
CA LEU A 1001 10.75 36.76 76.97
C LEU A 1001 10.56 35.42 76.26
N LYS A 1002 11.38 34.43 76.60
CA LYS A 1002 11.45 33.10 75.98
C LYS A 1002 10.08 32.39 75.80
N PRO A 1003 9.16 32.37 76.79
CA PRO A 1003 7.83 31.80 76.60
C PRO A 1003 6.84 32.72 75.85
N CYS A 1004 7.07 34.04 75.82
CA CYS A 1004 6.15 35.02 75.24
C CYS A 1004 6.45 35.39 73.79
N GLU A 1005 7.72 35.42 73.40
CA GLU A 1005 8.15 35.75 72.03
C GLU A 1005 7.53 34.84 70.95
N PRO A 1006 7.38 33.51 71.14
CA PRO A 1006 6.68 32.69 70.16
C PRO A 1006 5.24 33.14 69.92
N ARG A 1007 4.52 33.62 70.95
CA ARG A 1007 3.15 34.14 70.81
C ARG A 1007 3.14 35.46 70.03
N TYR A 1008 4.10 36.34 70.31
CA TYR A 1008 4.31 37.56 69.53
C TYR A 1008 4.54 37.25 68.05
N ARG A 1009 5.51 36.38 67.73
CA ARG A 1009 5.83 36.02 66.33
C ARG A 1009 4.64 35.38 65.63
N ARG A 1010 3.95 34.45 66.29
CA ARG A 1010 2.76 33.81 65.73
C ARG A 1010 1.65 34.83 65.42
N ASP A 1011 1.30 35.68 66.36
CA ASP A 1011 0.20 36.63 66.16
C ASP A 1011 0.59 37.70 65.11
N LEU A 1012 1.86 38.09 65.04
CA LEU A 1012 2.38 39.01 64.02
C LEU A 1012 2.38 38.39 62.62
N TYR A 1013 2.88 37.16 62.46
CA TYR A 1013 2.86 36.46 61.17
C TYR A 1013 1.42 36.20 60.69
N THR A 1014 0.50 35.92 61.62
CA THR A 1014 -0.94 35.81 61.30
C THR A 1014 -1.48 37.12 60.76
N ALA A 1015 -1.20 38.24 61.45
CA ALA A 1015 -1.62 39.56 61.00
C ALA A 1015 -1.10 39.92 59.60
N LEU A 1016 0.17 39.59 59.32
CA LEU A 1016 0.78 39.82 58.02
C LEU A 1016 0.17 38.93 56.94
N TYR A 1017 0.00 37.64 57.22
CA TYR A 1017 -0.60 36.69 56.27
C TYR A 1017 -2.02 37.13 55.86
N GLU A 1018 -2.87 37.46 56.83
CA GLU A 1018 -4.24 37.91 56.58
C GLU A 1018 -4.29 39.22 55.80
N ALA A 1019 -3.31 40.11 55.98
CA ALA A 1019 -3.26 41.38 55.27
C ALA A 1019 -2.81 41.20 53.81
N PHE A 1020 -1.92 40.26 53.53
CA PHE A 1020 -1.52 39.94 52.16
C PHE A 1020 -2.50 39.01 51.44
N ASN A 1021 -3.24 38.17 52.18
CA ASN A 1021 -4.20 37.20 51.65
C ASN A 1021 -5.59 37.38 52.31
N PRO A 1022 -6.27 38.52 52.07
CA PRO A 1022 -7.56 38.77 52.69
C PRO A 1022 -8.61 37.82 52.11
N GLY A 1023 -9.36 37.14 52.97
CA GLY A 1023 -10.42 36.20 52.56
C GLY A 1023 -11.56 36.87 51.80
N GLU A 1024 -11.79 38.16 52.06
CA GLU A 1024 -12.76 39.01 51.34
C GLU A 1024 -12.08 40.31 50.89
N PRO A 1025 -12.43 40.86 49.71
CA PRO A 1025 -11.90 42.12 49.24
C PRO A 1025 -12.27 43.25 50.22
N MET A 1026 -11.26 43.82 50.88
CA MET A 1026 -11.40 44.90 51.82
C MET A 1026 -10.79 46.17 51.23
N GLU A 1027 -11.46 47.32 51.44
CA GLU A 1027 -10.94 48.63 51.09
C GLU A 1027 -9.53 48.83 51.70
N PRO A 1028 -8.53 49.32 50.94
CA PRO A 1028 -7.14 49.42 51.39
C PRO A 1028 -6.95 50.15 52.72
N GLU A 1029 -7.73 51.22 52.97
CA GLU A 1029 -7.69 51.95 54.24
C GLU A 1029 -8.21 51.12 55.42
N LYS A 1030 -9.25 50.30 55.21
CA LYS A 1030 -9.77 49.39 56.24
C LYS A 1030 -8.78 48.26 56.51
N ALA A 1031 -8.17 47.71 55.47
CA ALA A 1031 -7.14 46.68 55.58
C ALA A 1031 -5.90 47.19 56.35
N LEU A 1032 -5.48 48.43 56.09
CA LEU A 1032 -4.34 49.05 56.79
C LEU A 1032 -4.65 49.31 58.27
N ASN A 1033 -5.84 49.81 58.59
CA ASN A 1033 -6.26 50.02 59.97
C ASN A 1033 -6.35 48.69 60.74
N GLU A 1034 -6.86 47.64 60.10
CA GLU A 1034 -6.96 46.31 60.70
C GLU A 1034 -5.59 45.66 60.91
N LEU A 1035 -4.68 45.77 59.93
CA LEU A 1035 -3.29 45.35 60.09
C LEU A 1035 -2.60 46.08 61.24
N THR A 1036 -2.74 47.41 61.29
CA THR A 1036 -2.17 48.23 62.37
C THR A 1036 -2.67 47.75 63.73
N ARG A 1037 -3.97 47.50 63.86
CA ARG A 1037 -4.60 46.99 65.09
C ARG A 1037 -4.03 45.62 65.48
N LYS A 1038 -3.90 44.69 64.52
CA LYS A 1038 -3.39 43.32 64.79
C LYS A 1038 -1.90 43.30 65.13
N ILE A 1039 -1.07 44.14 64.49
CA ILE A 1039 0.35 44.29 64.85
C ILE A 1039 0.49 44.78 66.31
N HIS A 1040 -0.28 45.80 66.70
CA HIS A 1040 -0.28 46.28 68.08
C HIS A 1040 -0.75 45.21 69.07
N GLN A 1041 -1.73 44.38 68.69
CA GLN A 1041 -2.18 43.26 69.52
C GLN A 1041 -1.11 42.18 69.68
N ALA A 1042 -0.40 41.82 68.62
CA ALA A 1042 0.70 40.88 68.68
C ALA A 1042 1.81 41.40 69.62
N ALA A 1043 2.17 42.69 69.50
CA ALA A 1043 3.21 43.32 70.30
C ALA A 1043 2.96 43.21 71.83
N LYS A 1044 1.69 43.28 72.27
CA LYS A 1044 1.32 43.20 73.70
C LYS A 1044 1.83 41.95 74.41
N HIS A 1045 2.06 40.84 73.71
CA HIS A 1045 2.61 39.62 74.32
C HIS A 1045 3.99 39.85 74.93
N ILE A 1046 4.75 40.80 74.41
CA ILE A 1046 6.12 41.07 74.82
C ILE A 1046 6.36 42.51 75.28
N THR A 1047 5.43 43.44 75.04
CA THR A 1047 5.54 44.87 75.42
C THR A 1047 5.97 45.04 76.87
N ASP A 1048 5.23 44.45 77.82
CA ASP A 1048 5.49 44.60 79.25
C ASP A 1048 6.86 44.05 79.65
N ILE A 1049 7.40 43.09 78.89
CA ILE A 1049 8.72 42.48 79.13
C ILE A 1049 9.81 43.37 78.52
N VAL A 1050 9.65 43.79 77.26
CA VAL A 1050 10.66 44.61 76.57
C VAL A 1050 10.77 46.02 77.16
N GLU A 1051 9.72 46.52 77.79
CA GLU A 1051 9.65 47.80 78.49
C GLU A 1051 10.24 47.77 79.91
N ILE A 1052 10.53 46.59 80.47
CA ILE A 1052 11.27 46.49 81.74
C ILE A 1052 12.60 47.22 81.59
N ASP A 1053 12.73 48.32 82.31
CA ASP A 1053 13.92 49.15 82.37
C ASP A 1053 14.67 48.86 83.68
N ARG A 1054 15.87 48.28 83.57
CA ARG A 1054 16.70 47.94 84.72
C ARG A 1054 17.38 49.17 85.33
N HIS A 1055 17.61 50.20 84.51
CA HIS A 1055 18.34 51.39 84.89
C HIS A 1055 17.62 52.64 84.35
N PRO A 1056 16.38 52.91 84.81
CA PRO A 1056 15.58 54.02 84.30
C PRO A 1056 16.28 55.37 84.51
N GLU A 1057 17.02 55.54 85.60
CA GLU A 1057 17.80 56.76 85.86
C GLU A 1057 18.92 56.96 84.84
N VAL A 1058 19.66 55.90 84.51
CA VAL A 1058 20.74 55.94 83.51
C VAL A 1058 20.15 56.21 82.12
N ARG A 1059 19.04 55.56 81.78
CA ARG A 1059 18.36 55.79 80.51
C ARG A 1059 17.83 57.22 80.41
N ILE A 1060 17.16 57.75 81.44
CA ILE A 1060 16.64 59.13 81.45
C ILE A 1060 17.79 60.12 81.34
N ALA A 1061 18.91 59.90 82.05
CA ALA A 1061 20.11 60.73 81.93
C ALA A 1061 20.66 60.69 80.49
N MET A 1062 20.79 59.50 79.89
CA MET A 1062 21.22 59.33 78.51
C MET A 1062 20.24 59.96 77.50
N MET A 1063 18.93 59.86 77.74
CA MET A 1063 17.90 60.51 76.93
C MET A 1063 18.10 62.03 76.97
N VAL A 1064 18.28 62.64 78.14
CA VAL A 1064 18.51 64.10 78.23
C VAL A 1064 19.82 64.49 77.54
N ILE A 1065 20.92 63.80 77.85
CA ILE A 1065 22.26 64.13 77.34
C ILE A 1065 22.30 63.95 75.81
N VAL A 1066 21.95 62.76 75.32
CA VAL A 1066 22.06 62.43 73.89
C VAL A 1066 21.12 63.29 73.07
N ASN A 1067 19.88 63.52 73.51
CA ASN A 1067 18.97 64.36 72.75
C ASN A 1067 19.37 65.83 72.76
N LEU A 1068 19.92 66.35 73.86
CA LEU A 1068 20.47 67.71 73.86
C LEU A 1068 21.65 67.82 72.89
N LEU A 1069 22.56 66.84 72.90
CA LEU A 1069 23.68 66.78 71.96
C LEU A 1069 23.19 66.65 70.51
N THR A 1070 22.27 65.74 70.21
CA THR A 1070 21.82 65.52 68.82
C THR A 1070 20.97 66.67 68.30
N LEU A 1071 20.12 67.30 69.11
CA LEU A 1071 19.35 68.47 68.71
C LEU A 1071 20.26 69.66 68.37
N VAL A 1072 21.29 69.90 69.18
CA VAL A 1072 22.26 70.99 68.96
C VAL A 1072 23.18 70.69 67.77
N PHE A 1073 23.80 69.51 67.74
CA PHE A 1073 24.86 69.21 66.77
C PHE A 1073 24.34 68.75 65.40
N THR A 1074 23.14 68.18 65.31
CA THR A 1074 22.58 67.65 64.05
C THR A 1074 21.42 68.47 63.51
N VAL A 1075 21.08 69.60 64.15
CA VAL A 1075 19.91 70.44 63.81
C VAL A 1075 18.66 69.57 63.66
N THR A 1076 18.42 68.70 64.64
CA THR A 1076 17.30 67.74 64.68
C THR A 1076 17.31 66.61 63.63
N ILE A 1077 18.25 66.58 62.67
CA ILE A 1077 18.27 65.56 61.59
C ILE A 1077 18.42 64.14 62.17
N ALA A 1078 19.31 63.92 63.14
CA ALA A 1078 19.49 62.60 63.73
C ALA A 1078 18.24 62.14 64.48
N ASN A 1079 17.55 63.06 65.19
CA ASN A 1079 16.29 62.78 65.86
C ASN A 1079 15.16 62.48 64.87
N TRP A 1080 15.15 63.13 63.69
CA TRP A 1080 14.18 62.86 62.65
C TRP A 1080 14.42 61.51 61.95
N VAL A 1081 15.68 61.16 61.66
CA VAL A 1081 16.06 59.83 61.16
C VAL A 1081 15.74 58.75 62.18
N HIS A 1082 16.01 59.00 63.46
CA HIS A 1082 15.64 58.13 64.56
C HIS A 1082 14.11 57.95 64.62
N GLN A 1083 13.33 59.04 64.60
CA GLN A 1083 11.86 58.98 64.54
C GLN A 1083 11.37 58.18 63.34
N LYS A 1084 12.01 58.33 62.17
CA LYS A 1084 11.70 57.55 60.97
C LYS A 1084 11.94 56.06 61.20
N ASN A 1085 13.05 55.67 61.82
CA ASN A 1085 13.43 54.27 61.98
C ASN A 1085 12.80 53.55 63.19
N THR A 1086 12.59 54.26 64.31
CA THR A 1086 12.19 53.68 65.61
C THR A 1086 10.81 54.14 66.08
N GLY A 1087 10.25 55.19 65.47
CA GLY A 1087 8.96 55.77 65.84
C GLY A 1087 9.03 56.82 66.97
N ASP A 1088 10.14 56.88 67.72
CA ASP A 1088 10.32 57.83 68.80
C ASP A 1088 11.23 58.99 68.35
N PHE A 1089 10.89 60.24 68.68
CA PHE A 1089 11.73 61.38 68.31
C PHE A 1089 13.00 61.48 69.17
N LEU A 1090 12.92 61.02 70.41
CA LEU A 1090 14.02 61.08 71.38
C LEU A 1090 14.79 59.76 71.42
N PHE A 1091 16.12 59.81 71.30
CA PHE A 1091 17.01 58.68 71.57
C PHE A 1091 16.86 58.22 73.03
N PHE A 1092 16.90 56.91 73.29
CA PHE A 1092 16.74 56.35 74.64
C PHE A 1092 15.39 56.66 75.31
N TYR A 1093 14.35 57.04 74.54
CA TYR A 1093 13.00 57.26 75.08
C TYR A 1093 12.44 56.00 75.75
N ARG A 1094 12.79 54.82 75.24
CA ARG A 1094 12.43 53.50 75.75
C ARG A 1094 13.67 52.63 75.93
N PRO A 1095 13.57 51.49 76.63
CA PRO A 1095 14.68 50.53 76.67
C PRO A 1095 14.97 49.99 75.26
N ALA A 1096 16.23 49.65 74.96
CA ALA A 1096 16.67 49.25 73.63
C ALA A 1096 15.95 47.99 73.05
N SER A 1097 15.26 47.20 73.87
CA SER A 1097 14.40 46.09 73.39
C SER A 1097 13.01 46.56 72.99
N SER A 1098 12.46 47.55 73.69
CA SER A 1098 11.18 48.18 73.35
C SER A 1098 11.32 49.08 72.12
N GLU A 1099 12.43 49.82 72.02
CA GLU A 1099 12.75 50.62 70.84
C GLU A 1099 12.94 49.76 69.57
N ALA A 1100 13.68 48.65 69.67
CA ALA A 1100 13.84 47.69 68.58
C ALA A 1100 12.50 47.07 68.16
N LEU A 1101 11.65 46.71 69.12
CA LEU A 1101 10.30 46.20 68.84
C LEU A 1101 9.43 47.25 68.14
N ASN A 1102 9.47 48.51 68.58
CA ASN A 1102 8.70 49.61 68.00
C ASN A 1102 9.17 49.90 66.57
N GLY A 1103 10.48 49.96 66.35
CA GLY A 1103 11.08 50.12 65.02
C GLY A 1103 10.72 48.97 64.08
N LEU A 1104 10.80 47.72 64.54
CA LEU A 1104 10.39 46.55 63.77
C LEU A 1104 8.92 46.62 63.37
N ASN A 1105 8.00 46.87 64.31
CA ASN A 1105 6.57 46.95 64.04
C ASN A 1105 6.25 48.06 63.03
N LYS A 1106 6.90 49.22 63.16
CA LYS A 1106 6.73 50.34 62.24
C LYS A 1106 7.21 49.99 60.83
N GLN A 1107 8.41 49.44 60.70
CA GLN A 1107 8.97 49.08 59.40
C GLN A 1107 8.14 48.00 58.70
N VAL A 1108 7.75 46.96 59.43
CA VAL A 1108 6.89 45.89 58.92
C VAL A 1108 5.54 46.45 58.47
N LEU A 1109 4.95 47.39 59.23
CA LEU A 1109 3.72 48.07 58.86
C LEU A 1109 3.89 48.92 57.60
N GLU A 1110 4.93 49.74 57.48
CA GLU A 1110 5.17 50.61 56.31
C GLU A 1110 5.39 49.82 55.02
N GLU A 1111 6.18 48.74 55.08
CA GLU A 1111 6.44 47.88 53.92
C GLU A 1111 5.19 47.12 53.50
N THR A 1112 4.43 46.59 54.45
CA THR A 1112 3.17 45.89 54.18
C THR A 1112 2.09 46.86 53.70
N ALA A 1113 2.05 48.09 54.21
CA ALA A 1113 1.13 49.14 53.75
C ALA A 1113 1.39 49.51 52.30
N THR A 1114 2.65 49.64 51.91
CA THR A 1114 3.06 49.93 50.52
C THR A 1114 2.52 48.86 49.57
N ALA A 1115 2.60 47.60 49.98
CA ALA A 1115 2.08 46.46 49.22
C ALA A 1115 0.55 46.43 49.07
N ILE A 1116 -0.16 46.77 50.16
CA ILE A 1116 -1.63 46.78 50.20
C ILE A 1116 -2.19 47.94 49.37
N MET A 1117 -1.49 49.09 49.37
CA MET A 1117 -1.92 50.33 48.72
C MET A 1117 -1.59 50.42 47.23
N THR A 1118 -0.75 49.51 46.70
CA THR A 1118 -0.42 49.50 45.28
C THR A 1118 -1.56 48.83 44.49
N PRO A 1119 -2.27 49.53 43.58
CA PRO A 1119 -3.34 48.92 42.80
C PRO A 1119 -2.76 47.80 41.92
N ALA A 1120 -3.47 46.68 41.85
CA ALA A 1120 -3.11 45.58 40.97
C ALA A 1120 -3.31 46.02 39.50
N GLY A 1121 -2.25 46.52 38.86
CA GLY A 1121 -2.27 46.86 37.45
C GLY A 1121 -0.87 47.07 36.87
N GLY A 1122 -0.46 46.16 35.98
CA GLY A 1122 0.79 46.20 35.20
C GLY A 1122 1.39 44.82 34.99
#